data_AF-A0A1M4XMZ5-F1
#
_entry.id   AF-A0A1M4XMZ5-F1
#
_cell.length_a   1.000
_cell.length_b   1.000
_cell.length_c   1.000
_cell.angle_alpha   90.00
_cell.angle_beta   90.00
_cell.angle_gamma   90.00
#
_symmetry.space_group_name_H-M   'P 1'
#
loop_
_entity.id
_entity.type
_entity.pdbx_description
1 polymer ?
#
loop_
_entity_poly.entity_id
_entity_poly.type
_entity_poly.pdbx_seq_one_letter_code
_entity_poly.pdbx_strand_id
1 'polypeptide(L)'
;MKQKKLMSGFLAGVMALSAVMANSTIVSAEGNEQGLPQPVKTYSFENALDGSSMHGKKMAAYTGEAVYAEGYDGQAVRLGDYGLKLNHPYTGEEYTVSMWVNPSQAVPVNGSLLYIGAALGAEEQWVSLAGDNNEVLKVWTNDKVTGEFGYKTPISNVNLEKNHWTLVTVTQSGYDLTLYLNGSPAGSGQAAKALTAESNDISIGVNNWDDLYKGLVDEVQVYDQALTPSQVYQLYDPRSAEEIFEEEGFTADERITMYEGSTQQIQVNLPGGVTEENAEISFEALDGTIASVAEDGTVLGLKEGKTTVTSTVSVGTVTQTKDTAVIVVKNPTEREEGVVADYTMTASINGVIPDASGLGNDASIVNPETVRFVGDGERDVMEITGNKSYITLPSAIYESLTDKENFTVEATYARSPKSGAASWLFCIGSIPQGTGTNYMFYAPYFQYSGGSIRAGIKNASSENLINSSQVLANDEYYTVDMVFENGKVSLFIDGIEAGPALDTGFSMEEIVTAGTKDGILGYLGKSCWSADSNFIGKIDSFKIYDKALSEEEIQQADPSYQEALQAKVDAALTEDKILGNKNTGLDNVSYDLSLPLKLDGLDVSWSAESDLIAATGKVYNGDTDREVTLTATVTAGTLKAEKQFIITVKAFDATALNQKLEQANALDLSNFTEKSANALRDAVAAASGAKTQTEADTGIAKIDRAVQKLVFKPEYQDPWAVIDASAPKEEVVYKAGTSEKLYTVPDAVKGAVNVTYASDNEAVAVYKDGTVTAVANGTAMLTTKIEAKSNGFTMEYTTYVIVSEKPEPQLKPGWKLSDGKWYYYEDGKKKTGWFYDASYGSWFYLQEETGAMATGWLLDGTTWYYLKSNGAMATGWLLDGTTWYYLKSNGAMATGWIQLGGTWYYLKDSGAMATGWLLNGNIWYYLRSNGAMATGWLLDGGTWYYLRSSGAMVTGWLLDGRTWYYLKGNGAMATGWLQLGSQWYYLKSSGAMAANEWIGRYYVNGSGVWSRTRQTS
;
A
#
# COMPACT_ATOMS: atom_id res chain seq x y z
N MET A 1 29.16 58.46 -15.83
CA MET A 1 28.16 59.31 -16.52
C MET A 1 28.28 59.04 -18.02
N LYS A 2 27.20 58.54 -18.65
CA LYS A 2 26.76 58.66 -20.07
C LYS A 2 27.83 58.61 -21.19
N GLN A 3 27.69 57.95 -22.34
CA GLN A 3 26.75 57.02 -22.97
C GLN A 3 27.35 56.73 -24.38
N LYS A 4 27.25 55.48 -24.85
CA LYS A 4 26.97 55.02 -26.25
C LYS A 4 27.88 55.37 -27.46
N LYS A 5 28.27 54.24 -28.12
CA LYS A 5 28.24 53.91 -29.58
C LYS A 5 29.25 54.60 -30.52
N LEU A 6 29.78 54.01 -31.60
CA LEU A 6 30.00 52.63 -32.09
C LEU A 6 30.85 52.79 -33.40
N MET A 7 31.75 51.83 -33.67
CA MET A 7 32.34 51.42 -34.97
C MET A 7 33.16 52.36 -35.87
N SER A 8 34.40 51.92 -36.13
CA SER A 8 35.05 51.62 -37.43
C SER A 8 36.54 51.46 -37.10
N GLY A 9 37.31 50.44 -37.46
CA GLY A 9 37.37 49.52 -38.58
C GLY A 9 38.82 49.01 -38.55
N PHE A 10 39.08 47.73 -38.79
CA PHE A 10 40.45 47.21 -38.86
C PHE A 10 40.62 46.39 -40.12
N LEU A 11 41.68 46.71 -40.86
CA LEU A 11 42.13 46.03 -42.06
C LEU A 11 43.47 45.34 -41.74
N ALA A 12 43.58 44.10 -42.22
CA ALA A 12 44.77 43.41 -42.70
C ALA A 12 45.84 42.92 -41.71
N GLY A 13 46.07 41.59 -41.76
CA GLY A 13 47.29 40.91 -41.33
C GLY A 13 47.24 39.42 -41.67
N VAL A 14 47.87 39.04 -42.78
CA VAL A 14 47.92 37.68 -43.38
C VAL A 14 49.15 36.90 -42.89
N MET A 15 49.00 35.58 -42.64
CA MET A 15 49.94 34.47 -42.95
C MET A 15 49.35 33.16 -42.40
N ALA A 16 48.67 32.32 -43.18
CA ALA A 16 49.15 31.30 -44.14
C ALA A 16 49.85 30.08 -43.50
N LEU A 17 49.16 28.93 -43.45
CA LEU A 17 49.72 27.66 -43.91
C LEU A 17 48.61 26.68 -44.36
N SER A 18 48.97 25.95 -45.42
CA SER A 18 48.22 25.09 -46.33
C SER A 18 47.40 23.94 -45.72
N ALA A 19 46.21 23.72 -46.27
CA ALA A 19 45.59 22.39 -46.36
C ALA A 19 45.05 22.17 -47.79
N VAL A 20 45.19 20.93 -48.22
CA VAL A 20 45.04 20.39 -49.58
C VAL A 20 43.57 20.45 -50.02
N MET A 21 43.32 20.98 -51.23
CA MET A 21 42.04 20.79 -51.91
C MET A 21 41.88 19.32 -52.31
N ALA A 22 40.92 18.64 -51.69
CA ALA A 22 40.23 17.52 -52.31
C ALA A 22 38.79 17.98 -52.61
N ASN A 23 38.46 18.05 -53.89
CA ASN A 23 37.10 18.28 -54.38
C ASN A 23 36.14 17.25 -53.75
N SER A 24 35.22 17.70 -52.92
CA SER A 24 33.88 17.14 -52.85
C SER A 24 32.91 18.24 -53.25
N THR A 25 32.10 17.92 -54.26
CA THR A 25 30.97 18.71 -54.73
C THR A 25 30.10 19.14 -53.55
N ILE A 26 30.02 20.45 -53.32
CA ILE A 26 28.94 21.05 -52.54
C ILE A 26 27.66 20.78 -53.32
N VAL A 27 26.97 19.70 -52.94
CA VAL A 27 25.52 19.63 -53.10
C VAL A 27 25.00 20.40 -51.90
N SER A 28 24.53 21.62 -52.13
CA SER A 28 23.61 22.25 -51.19
C SER A 28 22.39 21.35 -51.12
N ALA A 29 22.32 20.48 -50.11
CA ALA A 29 21.05 19.93 -49.70
C ALA A 29 20.31 21.12 -49.08
N GLU A 30 19.46 21.77 -49.87
CA GLU A 30 18.29 22.42 -49.29
C GLU A 30 17.65 21.34 -48.42
N GLY A 31 17.76 21.50 -47.09
CA GLY A 31 17.11 20.63 -46.12
C GLY A 31 15.66 20.52 -46.53
N ASN A 32 15.28 19.32 -46.95
CA ASN A 32 13.94 19.05 -47.42
C ASN A 32 13.08 18.97 -46.15
N GLU A 33 12.60 20.11 -45.65
CA GLU A 33 11.48 20.15 -44.71
C GLU A 33 10.26 19.59 -45.44
N GLN A 34 10.17 18.25 -45.52
CA GLN A 34 8.91 17.60 -45.81
C GLN A 34 8.03 17.86 -44.61
N GLY A 35 7.24 18.94 -44.69
CA GLY A 35 6.23 19.28 -43.70
C GLY A 35 5.35 18.07 -43.37
N LEU A 36 4.77 18.09 -42.17
CA LEU A 36 3.95 17.01 -41.64
C LEU A 36 2.95 16.49 -42.70
N PRO A 37 2.98 15.19 -43.04
CA PRO A 37 2.02 14.62 -43.98
C PRO A 37 0.58 14.84 -43.49
N GLN A 38 -0.39 14.86 -44.39
CA GLN A 38 -1.79 14.95 -44.00
C GLN A 38 -2.29 13.57 -43.55
N PRO A 39 -3.04 13.46 -42.43
CA PRO A 39 -3.63 12.20 -42.03
C PRO A 39 -4.66 11.74 -43.07
N VAL A 40 -4.72 10.42 -43.33
CA VAL A 40 -5.77 9.84 -44.17
C VAL A 40 -7.13 9.88 -43.49
N LYS A 41 -7.15 9.97 -42.15
CA LYS A 41 -8.36 10.10 -41.36
C LYS A 41 -8.08 10.73 -39.99
N THR A 42 -8.98 11.62 -39.57
CA THR A 42 -8.99 12.24 -38.24
C THR A 42 -10.32 11.95 -37.54
N TYR A 43 -10.25 11.76 -36.21
CA TYR A 43 -11.39 11.64 -35.30
C TYR A 43 -11.17 12.63 -34.14
N SER A 44 -11.88 13.75 -34.18
CA SER A 44 -11.81 14.86 -33.20
C SER A 44 -12.77 14.68 -32.02
N PHE A 45 -13.80 13.84 -32.16
CA PHE A 45 -14.78 13.56 -31.11
C PHE A 45 -15.60 14.73 -30.55
N GLU A 46 -15.77 15.80 -31.33
CA GLU A 46 -16.61 16.98 -31.05
C GLU A 46 -18.12 16.66 -31.00
N ASN A 47 -18.58 16.02 -29.92
CA ASN A 47 -19.92 15.45 -29.75
C ASN A 47 -20.35 14.49 -30.88
N ALA A 48 -19.38 13.90 -31.57
CA ALA A 48 -19.59 12.93 -32.64
C ALA A 48 -18.59 11.78 -32.50
N LEU A 49 -18.83 10.66 -33.18
CA LEU A 49 -17.90 9.52 -33.21
C LEU A 49 -17.06 9.48 -34.52
N ASP A 50 -17.25 10.46 -35.41
CA ASP A 50 -16.50 10.66 -36.66
C ASP A 50 -16.45 9.46 -37.61
N GLY A 51 -17.48 8.61 -37.53
CA GLY A 51 -17.63 7.39 -38.33
C GLY A 51 -17.28 6.11 -37.58
N SER A 52 -16.81 6.21 -36.33
CA SER A 52 -16.51 5.08 -35.45
C SER A 52 -17.78 4.40 -34.93
N SER A 53 -17.66 3.13 -34.55
CA SER A 53 -18.73 2.35 -33.91
C SER A 53 -18.34 1.95 -32.48
N MET A 54 -19.31 1.93 -31.56
CA MET A 54 -19.10 1.58 -30.16
C MET A 54 -19.24 0.07 -29.94
N HIS A 55 -18.31 -0.51 -29.19
CA HIS A 55 -18.31 -1.93 -28.83
C HIS A 55 -18.01 -2.11 -27.34
N GLY A 56 -18.78 -2.98 -26.69
CA GLY A 56 -18.52 -3.42 -25.33
C GLY A 56 -17.40 -4.46 -25.26
N LYS A 57 -17.15 -4.96 -24.05
CA LYS A 57 -16.13 -5.98 -23.76
C LYS A 57 -16.18 -7.14 -24.77
N LYS A 58 -15.01 -7.54 -25.29
CA LYS A 58 -14.85 -8.59 -26.31
C LYS A 58 -15.53 -8.30 -27.65
N MET A 59 -15.48 -7.04 -28.11
CA MET A 59 -16.11 -6.60 -29.36
C MET A 59 -17.63 -6.90 -29.43
N ALA A 60 -18.32 -6.90 -28.28
CA ALA A 60 -19.77 -7.07 -28.25
C ALA A 60 -20.47 -5.80 -28.73
N ALA A 61 -21.59 -5.93 -29.46
CA ALA A 61 -22.36 -4.76 -29.87
C ALA A 61 -22.82 -3.94 -28.65
N TYR A 62 -22.60 -2.62 -28.68
CA TYR A 62 -23.00 -1.70 -27.63
C TYR A 62 -24.14 -0.80 -28.11
N THR A 63 -25.19 -0.66 -27.31
CA THR A 63 -26.41 0.10 -27.66
C THR A 63 -26.64 1.33 -26.78
N GLY A 64 -25.69 1.69 -25.92
CA GLY A 64 -25.73 2.93 -25.14
C GLY A 64 -25.37 4.16 -25.98
N GLU A 65 -25.38 5.33 -25.34
CA GLU A 65 -24.99 6.59 -25.96
C GLU A 65 -23.52 6.92 -25.67
N ALA A 66 -22.86 7.62 -26.59
CA ALA A 66 -21.49 8.09 -26.37
C ALA A 66 -21.46 9.18 -25.30
N VAL A 67 -20.46 9.14 -24.44
CA VAL A 67 -20.25 10.12 -23.37
C VAL A 67 -19.02 10.95 -23.70
N TYR A 68 -19.13 12.26 -23.54
CA TYR A 68 -18.06 13.22 -23.84
C TYR A 68 -17.65 13.99 -22.58
N ALA A 69 -16.41 14.48 -22.56
CA ALA A 69 -15.85 15.32 -21.51
C ALA A 69 -14.93 16.39 -22.13
N GLU A 70 -14.36 17.27 -21.31
CA GLU A 70 -13.32 18.19 -21.73
C GLU A 70 -12.11 17.41 -22.28
N GLY A 71 -11.73 17.74 -23.51
CA GLY A 71 -10.67 17.08 -24.26
C GLY A 71 -9.29 17.71 -24.06
N TYR A 72 -8.33 17.22 -24.82
CA TYR A 72 -7.05 17.89 -25.00
C TYR A 72 -7.24 19.16 -25.85
N ASP A 73 -8.02 19.03 -26.93
CA ASP A 73 -8.54 20.15 -27.72
C ASP A 73 -10.05 19.95 -27.86
N GLY A 74 -10.85 20.92 -27.39
CA GLY A 74 -12.31 20.80 -27.42
C GLY A 74 -12.86 19.67 -26.52
N GLN A 75 -13.50 18.66 -27.10
CA GLN A 75 -14.20 17.58 -26.40
C GLN A 75 -13.69 16.18 -26.75
N ALA A 76 -13.32 15.41 -25.73
CA ALA A 76 -12.90 14.03 -25.87
C ALA A 76 -14.03 13.02 -25.63
N VAL A 77 -13.91 11.84 -26.24
CA VAL A 77 -14.79 10.69 -25.96
C VAL A 77 -14.35 9.98 -24.68
N ARG A 78 -15.30 9.65 -23.80
CA ARG A 78 -15.05 8.87 -22.58
C ARG A 78 -15.28 7.39 -22.81
N LEU A 79 -14.21 6.62 -22.74
CA LEU A 79 -14.22 5.17 -22.85
C LEU A 79 -14.31 4.50 -21.47
N GLY A 80 -14.78 3.25 -21.43
CA GLY A 80 -14.82 2.42 -20.22
C GLY A 80 -16.05 1.53 -20.09
N ASP A 81 -17.20 2.02 -20.57
CA ASP A 81 -18.41 1.20 -20.77
C ASP A 81 -18.45 0.60 -22.17
N TYR A 82 -17.74 1.24 -23.10
CA TYR A 82 -17.48 0.80 -24.46
C TYR A 82 -16.06 1.24 -24.86
N GLY A 83 -15.52 0.62 -25.91
CA GLY A 83 -14.44 1.13 -26.74
C GLY A 83 -14.93 1.40 -28.16
N LEU A 84 -14.03 1.85 -29.03
CA LEU A 84 -14.34 2.25 -30.39
C LEU A 84 -13.68 1.32 -31.40
N LYS A 85 -14.41 0.95 -32.44
CA LYS A 85 -13.86 0.46 -33.70
C LYS A 85 -13.93 1.61 -34.69
N LEU A 86 -12.79 2.03 -35.23
CA LEU A 86 -12.69 3.26 -36.04
C LEU A 86 -13.30 3.12 -37.43
N ASN A 87 -13.61 1.89 -37.87
CA ASN A 87 -14.14 1.58 -39.19
C ASN A 87 -13.23 2.11 -40.30
N HIS A 88 -11.92 2.00 -40.08
CA HIS A 88 -10.90 2.42 -41.02
C HIS A 88 -9.99 1.23 -41.35
N PRO A 89 -10.45 0.34 -42.24
CA PRO A 89 -9.63 -0.77 -42.66
C PRO A 89 -8.54 -0.30 -43.63
N TYR A 90 -7.38 -0.96 -43.50
CA TYR A 90 -6.32 -1.06 -44.50
C TYR A 90 -5.51 0.23 -44.80
N THR A 91 -4.30 0.30 -44.25
CA THR A 91 -3.26 1.28 -44.58
C THR A 91 -2.02 0.67 -45.24
N GLY A 92 -1.90 -0.67 -45.25
CA GLY A 92 -0.76 -1.38 -45.84
C GLY A 92 0.30 -1.81 -44.80
N GLU A 93 1.55 -1.90 -45.22
CA GLU A 93 2.69 -2.30 -44.37
C GLU A 93 3.35 -1.11 -43.65
N GLU A 94 2.94 0.13 -43.97
CA GLU A 94 3.47 1.35 -43.39
C GLU A 94 2.31 2.21 -42.87
N TYR A 95 2.35 2.60 -41.60
CA TYR A 95 1.28 3.42 -41.02
C TYR A 95 1.72 4.12 -39.74
N THR A 96 0.98 5.16 -39.37
CA THR A 96 1.07 5.79 -38.06
C THR A 96 -0.31 6.00 -37.46
N VAL A 97 -0.48 5.66 -36.18
CA VAL A 97 -1.68 6.01 -35.40
C VAL A 97 -1.25 6.88 -34.24
N SER A 98 -1.78 8.10 -34.18
CA SER A 98 -1.53 9.06 -33.10
C SER A 98 -2.84 9.39 -32.38
N MET A 99 -2.80 9.57 -31.06
CA MET A 99 -3.97 9.93 -30.26
C MET A 99 -3.58 10.60 -28.95
N TRP A 100 -4.36 11.58 -28.52
CA TRP A 100 -4.27 12.11 -27.16
C TRP A 100 -5.09 11.22 -26.22
N VAL A 101 -4.50 10.83 -25.10
CA VAL A 101 -5.17 9.96 -24.12
C VAL A 101 -5.02 10.49 -22.71
N ASN A 102 -6.05 10.30 -21.89
CA ASN A 102 -6.03 10.61 -20.47
C ASN A 102 -6.65 9.44 -19.68
N PRO A 103 -5.83 8.48 -19.23
CA PRO A 103 -6.31 7.28 -18.56
C PRO A 103 -6.78 7.58 -17.13
N SER A 104 -7.99 7.16 -16.78
CA SER A 104 -8.50 7.32 -15.40
C SER A 104 -7.98 6.24 -14.44
N GLN A 105 -7.35 5.20 -14.97
CA GLN A 105 -6.74 4.08 -14.26
C GLN A 105 -5.68 3.41 -15.16
N ALA A 106 -4.88 2.50 -14.59
CA ALA A 106 -3.95 1.70 -15.40
C ALA A 106 -4.72 0.91 -16.47
N VAL A 107 -4.11 0.76 -17.64
CA VAL A 107 -4.69 -0.08 -18.70
C VAL A 107 -4.78 -1.51 -18.18
N PRO A 108 -5.93 -2.20 -18.28
CA PRO A 108 -6.07 -3.55 -17.76
C PRO A 108 -5.06 -4.51 -18.38
N VAL A 109 -4.64 -5.52 -17.62
CA VAL A 109 -3.72 -6.57 -18.13
C VAL A 109 -4.31 -7.19 -19.40
N ASN A 110 -3.56 -7.11 -20.50
CA ASN A 110 -3.95 -7.51 -21.86
C ASN A 110 -5.13 -6.72 -22.46
N GLY A 111 -5.81 -5.88 -21.69
CA GLY A 111 -6.76 -4.88 -22.20
C GLY A 111 -6.02 -3.87 -23.06
N SER A 112 -6.60 -3.52 -24.20
CA SER A 112 -5.95 -2.67 -25.20
C SER A 112 -6.35 -1.21 -25.03
N LEU A 113 -5.36 -0.31 -24.99
CA LEU A 113 -5.56 1.10 -25.32
C LEU A 113 -5.74 1.24 -26.84
N LEU A 114 -4.87 0.59 -27.60
CA LEU A 114 -4.92 0.51 -29.06
C LEU A 114 -4.79 -0.95 -29.49
N TYR A 115 -5.70 -1.39 -30.34
CA TYR A 115 -5.69 -2.70 -30.96
C TYR A 115 -5.77 -2.52 -32.48
N ILE A 116 -4.80 -3.07 -33.19
CA ILE A 116 -4.68 -2.98 -34.64
C ILE A 116 -4.65 -4.41 -35.16
N GLY A 117 -5.58 -4.78 -36.02
CA GLY A 117 -5.51 -6.06 -36.72
C GLY A 117 -6.82 -6.84 -36.79
N ALA A 118 -6.68 -8.16 -36.80
CA ALA A 118 -7.74 -9.09 -37.17
C ALA A 118 -9.00 -9.02 -36.27
N ALA A 119 -10.16 -9.10 -36.89
CA ALA A 119 -11.43 -9.19 -36.19
C ALA A 119 -11.60 -10.54 -35.46
N LEU A 120 -12.46 -10.57 -34.46
CA LEU A 120 -12.79 -11.79 -33.71
C LEU A 120 -13.22 -12.93 -34.65
N GLY A 121 -12.51 -14.06 -34.57
CA GLY A 121 -12.78 -15.27 -35.36
C GLY A 121 -11.99 -15.40 -36.67
N ALA A 122 -11.27 -14.35 -37.08
CA ALA A 122 -10.27 -14.44 -38.15
C ALA A 122 -8.96 -15.04 -37.62
N GLU A 123 -8.06 -15.43 -38.53
CA GLU A 123 -6.71 -15.86 -38.17
C GLU A 123 -5.96 -14.69 -37.52
N GLU A 124 -5.35 -14.92 -36.35
CA GLU A 124 -4.79 -13.84 -35.53
C GLU A 124 -3.56 -13.21 -36.19
N GLN A 125 -3.71 -11.97 -36.65
CA GLN A 125 -2.61 -11.10 -37.04
C GLN A 125 -2.91 -9.70 -36.50
N TRP A 126 -2.19 -9.32 -35.44
CA TRP A 126 -2.48 -8.08 -34.73
C TRP A 126 -1.30 -7.52 -33.93
N VAL A 127 -1.40 -6.22 -33.66
CA VAL A 127 -0.55 -5.45 -32.75
C VAL A 127 -1.46 -4.80 -31.73
N SER A 128 -1.07 -4.82 -30.47
CA SER A 128 -1.81 -4.17 -29.40
C SER A 128 -0.89 -3.41 -28.45
N LEU A 129 -1.21 -2.15 -28.21
CA LEU A 129 -0.74 -1.41 -27.05
C LEU A 129 -1.67 -1.73 -25.88
N ALA A 130 -1.19 -2.54 -24.94
CA ALA A 130 -2.00 -3.14 -23.89
C ALA A 130 -1.37 -2.97 -22.50
N GLY A 131 -2.18 -3.14 -21.46
CA GLY A 131 -1.68 -3.17 -20.08
C GLY A 131 -0.90 -4.44 -19.76
N ASP A 132 0.06 -4.33 -18.85
CA ASP A 132 0.83 -5.44 -18.32
C ASP A 132 0.62 -5.65 -16.81
N ASN A 133 1.12 -6.76 -16.27
CA ASN A 133 0.95 -7.15 -14.86
C ASN A 133 1.51 -6.13 -13.85
N ASN A 134 2.38 -5.21 -14.30
CA ASN A 134 3.02 -4.19 -13.47
C ASN A 134 2.35 -2.80 -13.57
N GLU A 135 1.09 -2.73 -14.03
CA GLU A 135 0.37 -1.46 -14.27
C GLU A 135 1.02 -0.51 -15.30
N VAL A 136 1.88 -1.06 -16.16
CA VAL A 136 2.57 -0.37 -17.26
C VAL A 136 2.01 -0.82 -18.61
N LEU A 137 2.31 -0.09 -19.68
CA LEU A 137 2.03 -0.49 -21.05
C LEU A 137 3.08 -1.46 -21.60
N LYS A 138 2.62 -2.28 -22.54
CA LYS A 138 3.43 -3.10 -23.43
C LYS A 138 2.88 -3.05 -24.85
N VAL A 139 3.75 -3.22 -25.84
CA VAL A 139 3.34 -3.62 -27.18
C VAL A 139 3.36 -5.14 -27.23
N TRP A 140 2.20 -5.72 -27.51
CA TRP A 140 1.99 -7.15 -27.64
C TRP A 140 1.54 -7.47 -29.06
N THR A 141 2.06 -8.54 -29.65
CA THR A 141 1.79 -8.87 -31.04
C THR A 141 1.73 -10.37 -31.27
N ASN A 142 0.96 -10.76 -32.29
CA ASN A 142 0.82 -12.14 -32.74
C ASN A 142 0.64 -12.19 -34.26
N ASP A 143 1.30 -13.13 -34.92
CA ASP A 143 1.16 -13.42 -36.36
C ASP A 143 1.03 -14.92 -36.61
N LYS A 144 -0.21 -15.41 -36.59
CA LYS A 144 -0.54 -16.79 -36.99
C LYS A 144 -0.65 -16.97 -38.50
N VAL A 145 -0.73 -15.90 -39.28
CA VAL A 145 -0.93 -15.94 -40.74
C VAL A 145 0.37 -16.33 -41.45
N THR A 146 1.48 -15.68 -41.11
CA THR A 146 2.80 -16.00 -41.67
C THR A 146 3.56 -17.01 -40.80
N GLY A 147 3.23 -17.09 -39.51
CA GLY A 147 3.96 -17.89 -38.52
C GLY A 147 5.32 -17.29 -38.13
N GLU A 148 5.64 -16.08 -38.60
CA GLU A 148 6.91 -15.40 -38.35
C GLU A 148 7.04 -14.91 -36.89
N PHE A 149 5.91 -14.63 -36.24
CA PHE A 149 5.85 -14.19 -34.84
C PHE A 149 4.75 -14.93 -34.07
N GLY A 150 5.12 -15.76 -33.10
CA GLY A 150 4.19 -16.17 -32.04
C GLY A 150 3.92 -15.00 -31.06
N TYR A 151 3.10 -15.22 -30.02
CA TYR A 151 2.87 -14.20 -28.99
C TYR A 151 4.19 -13.61 -28.48
N LYS A 152 4.44 -12.33 -28.77
CA LYS A 152 5.70 -11.64 -28.48
C LYS A 152 5.43 -10.25 -27.91
N THR A 153 6.29 -9.82 -27.00
CA THR A 153 6.20 -8.50 -26.36
C THR A 153 7.44 -7.68 -26.75
N PRO A 154 7.47 -7.07 -27.95
CA PRO A 154 8.64 -6.32 -28.41
C PRO A 154 8.99 -5.11 -27.54
N ILE A 155 8.01 -4.48 -26.90
CA ILE A 155 8.19 -3.31 -26.03
C ILE A 155 7.43 -3.57 -24.73
N SER A 156 8.05 -3.33 -23.59
CA SER A 156 7.45 -3.51 -22.25
C SER A 156 7.88 -2.40 -21.29
N ASN A 157 7.25 -2.34 -20.12
CA ASN A 157 7.58 -1.38 -19.05
C ASN A 157 7.46 0.09 -19.45
N VAL A 158 6.50 0.42 -20.31
CA VAL A 158 6.25 1.81 -20.71
C VAL A 158 5.25 2.44 -19.76
N ASN A 159 5.67 3.45 -19.00
CA ASN A 159 4.77 4.13 -18.07
C ASN A 159 3.80 5.05 -18.82
N LEU A 160 2.50 4.97 -18.50
CA LEU A 160 1.49 5.92 -18.95
C LEU A 160 0.77 6.46 -17.72
N GLU A 161 0.97 7.74 -17.44
CA GLU A 161 0.48 8.35 -16.21
C GLU A 161 -1.04 8.50 -16.18
N LYS A 162 -1.62 8.22 -15.02
CA LYS A 162 -3.06 8.36 -14.77
C LYS A 162 -3.41 9.84 -14.63
N ASN A 163 -4.55 10.24 -15.20
CA ASN A 163 -5.10 11.60 -15.12
C ASN A 163 -4.24 12.69 -15.81
N HIS A 164 -3.34 12.33 -16.72
CA HIS A 164 -2.56 13.27 -17.53
C HIS A 164 -2.79 13.03 -19.02
N TRP A 165 -2.93 14.11 -19.79
CA TRP A 165 -2.95 14.04 -21.24
C TRP A 165 -1.57 13.66 -21.76
N THR A 166 -1.52 12.61 -22.58
CA THR A 166 -0.30 12.13 -23.24
C THR A 166 -0.59 11.89 -24.71
N LEU A 167 0.27 12.39 -25.61
CA LEU A 167 0.22 12.01 -27.02
C LEU A 167 0.85 10.63 -27.16
N VAL A 168 0.06 9.64 -27.55
CA VAL A 168 0.50 8.28 -27.81
C VAL A 168 0.55 8.07 -29.32
N THR A 169 1.74 7.76 -29.84
CA THR A 169 1.92 7.54 -31.29
C THR A 169 2.59 6.20 -31.54
N VAL A 170 2.00 5.38 -32.41
CA VAL A 170 2.59 4.13 -32.91
C VAL A 170 2.89 4.32 -34.39
N THR A 171 4.17 4.24 -34.77
CA THR A 171 4.61 4.18 -36.17
C THR A 171 5.06 2.76 -36.48
N GLN A 172 4.74 2.26 -37.66
CA GLN A 172 5.21 0.96 -38.13
C GLN A 172 5.60 1.03 -39.60
N SER A 173 6.78 0.49 -39.93
CA SER A 173 7.31 0.32 -41.28
C SER A 173 7.72 -1.13 -41.48
N GLY A 174 6.96 -1.90 -42.26
CA GLY A 174 7.15 -3.34 -42.38
C GLY A 174 6.97 -4.03 -41.02
N TYR A 175 8.02 -4.69 -40.53
CA TYR A 175 8.02 -5.29 -39.18
C TYR A 175 8.49 -4.33 -38.09
N ASP A 176 9.13 -3.22 -38.43
CA ASP A 176 9.74 -2.34 -37.45
C ASP A 176 8.68 -1.38 -36.89
N LEU A 177 8.41 -1.49 -35.59
CA LEU A 177 7.45 -0.69 -34.87
C LEU A 177 8.16 0.15 -33.81
N THR A 178 7.78 1.42 -33.71
CA THR A 178 8.20 2.31 -32.63
C THR A 178 6.99 2.95 -31.95
N LEU A 179 6.99 2.93 -30.63
CA LEU A 179 6.03 3.63 -29.78
C LEU A 179 6.66 4.94 -29.28
N TYR A 180 5.90 6.02 -29.35
CA TYR A 180 6.27 7.33 -28.82
C TYR A 180 5.25 7.80 -27.79
N LEU A 181 5.76 8.51 -26.78
CA LEU A 181 4.96 9.28 -25.83
C LEU A 181 5.42 10.74 -25.89
N ASN A 182 4.50 11.68 -26.11
CA ASN A 182 4.79 13.11 -26.20
C ASN A 182 5.94 13.42 -27.18
N GLY A 183 5.87 12.85 -28.39
CA GLY A 183 6.89 13.03 -29.43
C GLY A 183 8.19 12.25 -29.23
N SER A 184 8.45 11.72 -28.03
CA SER A 184 9.71 11.03 -27.69
C SER A 184 9.57 9.50 -27.78
N PRO A 185 10.56 8.77 -28.30
CA PRO A 185 10.48 7.32 -28.43
C PRO A 185 10.46 6.65 -27.05
N ALA A 186 9.41 5.87 -26.80
CA ALA A 186 9.23 5.07 -25.58
C ALA A 186 9.68 3.61 -25.74
N GLY A 187 9.88 3.14 -26.98
CA GLY A 187 10.49 1.85 -27.28
C GLY A 187 10.29 1.44 -28.74
N SER A 188 11.14 0.54 -29.23
CA SER A 188 11.09 0.00 -30.59
C SER A 188 11.25 -1.52 -30.59
N GLY A 189 10.68 -2.19 -31.59
CA GLY A 189 10.89 -3.61 -31.82
C GLY A 189 10.10 -4.15 -33.00
N GLN A 190 10.26 -5.45 -33.28
CA GLN A 190 9.56 -6.08 -34.40
C GLN A 190 8.16 -6.57 -34.02
N ALA A 191 7.16 -6.25 -34.85
CA ALA A 191 5.76 -6.59 -34.63
C ALA A 191 5.03 -7.02 -35.91
N ALA A 192 3.91 -7.75 -35.77
CA ALA A 192 3.14 -8.28 -36.89
C ALA A 192 2.62 -7.19 -37.84
N LYS A 193 2.47 -7.52 -39.13
CA LYS A 193 1.95 -6.62 -40.16
C LYS A 193 0.42 -6.57 -40.15
N ALA A 194 -0.12 -5.93 -39.12
CA ALA A 194 -1.52 -6.04 -38.72
C ALA A 194 -2.55 -5.40 -39.67
N LEU A 195 -2.18 -4.46 -40.55
CA LEU A 195 -3.13 -3.77 -41.46
C LEU A 195 -3.01 -4.21 -42.92
N THR A 196 -2.56 -5.45 -43.16
CA THR A 196 -2.35 -5.99 -44.51
C THR A 196 -3.57 -6.70 -45.12
N ALA A 197 -4.63 -6.94 -44.35
CA ALA A 197 -5.88 -7.54 -44.84
C ALA A 197 -7.05 -6.55 -44.77
N GLU A 198 -7.92 -6.53 -45.79
CA GLU A 198 -9.08 -5.63 -45.88
C GLU A 198 -10.08 -5.79 -44.71
N SER A 199 -10.08 -6.94 -44.04
CA SER A 199 -10.93 -7.21 -42.87
C SER A 199 -10.40 -6.63 -41.55
N ASN A 200 -9.14 -6.18 -41.54
CA ASN A 200 -8.48 -5.71 -40.33
C ASN A 200 -8.81 -4.24 -40.09
N ASP A 201 -8.83 -3.82 -38.83
CA ASP A 201 -9.26 -2.48 -38.44
C ASP A 201 -8.46 -2.00 -37.23
N ILE A 202 -8.65 -0.73 -36.90
CA ILE A 202 -8.10 -0.08 -35.71
C ILE A 202 -9.22 0.05 -34.68
N SER A 203 -8.94 -0.38 -33.46
CA SER A 203 -9.83 -0.26 -32.31
C SER A 203 -9.12 0.43 -31.15
N ILE A 204 -9.86 1.27 -30.44
CA ILE A 204 -9.37 2.03 -29.29
C ILE A 204 -10.17 1.64 -28.05
N GLY A 205 -9.46 1.28 -27.00
CA GLY A 205 -10.02 0.95 -25.71
C GLY A 205 -10.77 -0.38 -25.62
N VAL A 206 -10.74 -1.18 -26.69
CA VAL A 206 -11.38 -2.50 -26.77
C VAL A 206 -10.54 -3.43 -27.65
N ASN A 207 -10.60 -4.72 -27.34
CA ASN A 207 -10.08 -5.79 -28.18
C ASN A 207 -11.03 -7.00 -28.18
N ASN A 208 -10.61 -8.07 -28.83
CA ASN A 208 -11.40 -9.29 -29.03
C ASN A 208 -11.62 -10.14 -27.75
N TRP A 209 -10.86 -9.95 -26.67
CA TRP A 209 -10.79 -10.92 -25.56
C TRP A 209 -10.87 -10.34 -24.15
N ASP A 210 -10.33 -9.14 -23.94
CA ASP A 210 -9.96 -8.63 -22.62
C ASP A 210 -10.89 -7.50 -22.15
N ASP A 211 -10.57 -6.94 -20.98
CA ASP A 211 -11.29 -5.83 -20.38
C ASP A 211 -11.07 -4.49 -21.10
N LEU A 212 -12.06 -3.59 -20.98
CA LEU A 212 -12.06 -2.28 -21.62
C LEU A 212 -11.07 -1.32 -20.95
N TYR A 213 -10.41 -0.50 -21.76
CA TYR A 213 -9.70 0.69 -21.30
C TYR A 213 -10.68 1.71 -20.69
N LYS A 214 -10.24 2.44 -19.66
CA LYS A 214 -11.02 3.52 -19.07
C LYS A 214 -10.23 4.82 -19.08
N GLY A 215 -10.80 5.83 -19.70
CA GLY A 215 -10.14 7.12 -19.86
C GLY A 215 -10.78 7.94 -20.97
N LEU A 216 -10.22 9.12 -21.21
CA LEU A 216 -10.58 9.97 -22.32
C LEU A 216 -9.63 9.72 -23.49
N VAL A 217 -10.15 9.79 -24.72
CA VAL A 217 -9.37 9.75 -25.96
C VAL A 217 -9.81 10.91 -26.83
N ASP A 218 -8.84 11.56 -27.45
CA ASP A 218 -9.04 12.75 -28.26
C ASP A 218 -8.10 12.78 -29.47
N GLU A 219 -8.47 13.56 -30.48
CA GLU A 219 -7.62 13.90 -31.64
C GLU A 219 -6.87 12.70 -32.24
N VAL A 220 -7.62 11.65 -32.61
CA VAL A 220 -7.03 10.44 -33.22
C VAL A 220 -6.75 10.70 -34.69
N GLN A 221 -5.51 10.47 -35.09
CA GLN A 221 -5.02 10.65 -36.46
C GLN A 221 -4.41 9.35 -36.99
N VAL A 222 -4.81 8.97 -38.20
CA VAL A 222 -4.27 7.82 -38.92
C VAL A 222 -3.56 8.30 -40.18
N TYR A 223 -2.35 7.79 -40.39
CA TYR A 223 -1.51 8.05 -41.55
C TYR A 223 -1.22 6.72 -42.27
N ASP A 224 -1.15 6.77 -43.60
CA ASP A 224 -0.80 5.65 -44.50
C ASP A 224 0.71 5.54 -44.76
N GLN A 225 1.51 6.12 -43.87
CA GLN A 225 2.97 6.04 -43.88
C GLN A 225 3.51 6.03 -42.45
N ALA A 226 4.71 5.48 -42.30
CA ALA A 226 5.46 5.57 -41.05
C ALA A 226 6.04 6.99 -40.91
N LEU A 227 5.57 7.77 -39.94
CA LEU A 227 6.14 9.09 -39.67
C LEU A 227 7.55 8.96 -39.09
N THR A 228 8.44 9.86 -39.52
CA THR A 228 9.79 10.00 -38.96
C THR A 228 9.76 10.52 -37.51
N PRO A 229 10.82 10.31 -36.70
CA PRO A 229 10.87 10.84 -35.34
C PRO A 229 10.58 12.34 -35.25
N SER A 230 11.13 13.14 -36.16
CA SER A 230 10.89 14.60 -36.20
C SER A 230 9.43 14.93 -36.51
N GLN A 231 8.80 14.19 -37.44
CA GLN A 231 7.38 14.37 -37.74
C GLN A 231 6.49 13.95 -36.58
N VAL A 232 6.82 12.87 -35.87
CA VAL A 232 6.09 12.47 -34.64
C VAL A 232 6.25 13.52 -33.55
N TYR A 233 7.44 14.11 -33.40
CA TYR A 233 7.65 15.21 -32.45
C TYR A 233 6.82 16.45 -32.83
N GLN A 234 6.73 16.79 -34.12
CA GLN A 234 5.88 17.88 -34.61
C GLN A 234 4.38 17.69 -34.30
N LEU A 235 3.90 16.45 -34.09
CA LEU A 235 2.54 16.19 -33.62
C LEU A 235 2.32 16.60 -32.16
N TYR A 236 3.38 16.59 -31.36
CA TYR A 236 3.35 16.98 -29.95
C TYR A 236 3.66 18.46 -29.77
N ASP A 237 4.69 18.96 -30.44
CA ASP A 237 5.13 20.35 -30.40
C ASP A 237 5.33 20.89 -31.83
N PRO A 238 4.47 21.83 -32.28
CA PRO A 238 4.50 22.32 -33.66
C PRO A 238 5.62 23.33 -33.95
N ARG A 239 6.45 23.68 -32.95
CA ARG A 239 7.58 24.61 -33.14
C ARG A 239 8.63 24.05 -34.10
N SER A 240 9.35 24.94 -34.78
CA SER A 240 10.48 24.55 -35.63
C SER A 240 11.65 24.01 -34.80
N ALA A 241 12.52 23.19 -35.41
CA ALA A 241 13.73 22.70 -34.75
C ALA A 241 14.63 23.85 -34.26
N GLU A 242 14.65 24.97 -34.99
CA GLU A 242 15.40 26.17 -34.61
C GLU A 242 14.83 26.83 -33.34
N GLU A 243 13.51 26.97 -33.21
CA GLU A 243 12.85 27.50 -32.01
C GLU A 243 13.03 26.58 -30.79
N ILE A 244 12.91 25.27 -30.99
CA ILE A 244 13.15 24.29 -29.92
C ILE A 244 14.61 24.37 -29.46
N PHE A 245 15.56 24.40 -30.40
CA PHE A 245 16.98 24.49 -30.09
C PHE A 245 17.36 25.81 -29.41
N GLU A 246 16.76 26.93 -29.82
CA GLU A 246 16.98 28.24 -29.17
C GLU A 246 16.60 28.21 -27.69
N GLU A 247 15.50 27.53 -27.35
CA GLU A 247 15.00 27.45 -25.97
C GLU A 247 15.70 26.34 -25.15
N GLU A 248 15.78 25.13 -25.69
CA GLU A 248 16.24 23.94 -24.94
C GLU A 248 17.76 23.73 -25.02
N GLY A 249 18.41 24.27 -26.06
CA GLY A 249 19.85 24.09 -26.31
C GLY A 249 20.22 22.64 -26.59
N PHE A 250 21.44 22.23 -26.22
CA PHE A 250 21.88 20.83 -26.25
C PHE A 250 22.68 20.51 -24.99
N THR A 251 22.91 19.21 -24.75
CA THR A 251 23.84 18.76 -23.72
C THR A 251 25.08 18.14 -24.35
N ALA A 252 26.22 18.29 -23.69
CA ALA A 252 27.45 17.58 -23.99
C ALA A 252 28.03 17.03 -22.69
N ASP A 253 28.98 16.09 -22.77
CA ASP A 253 29.68 15.63 -21.57
C ASP A 253 30.33 16.82 -20.84
N GLU A 254 30.15 16.89 -19.52
CA GLU A 254 30.80 17.93 -18.72
C GLU A 254 32.31 17.71 -18.64
N ARG A 255 32.71 16.43 -18.53
CA ARG A 255 34.10 16.02 -18.36
C ARG A 255 34.33 14.61 -18.89
N ILE A 256 35.46 14.42 -19.57
CA ILE A 256 36.00 13.09 -19.92
C ILE A 256 37.43 12.98 -19.36
N THR A 257 37.73 11.85 -18.74
CA THR A 257 39.07 11.52 -18.22
C THR A 257 39.61 10.33 -19.01
N MET A 258 40.86 10.42 -19.48
CA MET A 258 41.45 9.44 -20.40
C MET A 258 42.96 9.26 -20.17
N TYR A 259 43.50 8.12 -20.56
CA TYR A 259 44.94 7.88 -20.50
C TYR A 259 45.68 8.50 -21.69
N GLU A 260 46.95 8.86 -21.49
CA GLU A 260 47.83 9.25 -22.59
C GLU A 260 47.88 8.15 -23.67
N GLY A 261 47.60 8.54 -24.91
CA GLY A 261 47.56 7.64 -26.07
C GLY A 261 46.23 6.90 -26.28
N SER A 262 45.23 7.05 -25.40
CA SER A 262 43.89 6.49 -25.61
C SER A 262 42.94 7.48 -26.30
N THR A 263 41.79 6.98 -26.76
CA THR A 263 40.76 7.78 -27.42
C THR A 263 39.42 7.69 -26.70
N GLN A 264 38.64 8.77 -26.68
CA GLN A 264 37.27 8.80 -26.19
C GLN A 264 36.38 9.69 -27.04
N GLN A 265 35.09 9.39 -27.08
CA GLN A 265 34.09 10.13 -27.85
C GLN A 265 33.35 11.11 -26.95
N ILE A 266 33.31 12.40 -27.33
CA ILE A 266 32.38 13.37 -26.74
C ILE A 266 30.98 13.06 -27.24
N GLN A 267 30.04 12.90 -26.32
CA GLN A 267 28.63 12.73 -26.64
C GLN A 267 27.92 14.08 -26.58
N VAL A 268 27.24 14.40 -27.67
CA VAL A 268 26.34 15.55 -27.79
C VAL A 268 24.92 15.00 -27.91
N ASN A 269 24.01 15.45 -27.05
CA ASN A 269 22.60 15.08 -27.13
C ASN A 269 21.77 16.30 -27.51
N LEU A 270 21.07 16.18 -28.63
CA LEU A 270 20.14 17.18 -29.15
C LEU A 270 18.78 17.04 -28.45
N PRO A 271 18.03 18.13 -28.27
CA PRO A 271 16.69 18.10 -27.70
C PRO A 271 15.72 17.42 -28.68
N GLY A 272 14.57 16.98 -28.18
CA GLY A 272 13.55 16.36 -29.02
C GLY A 272 13.10 17.33 -30.12
N GLY A 273 12.91 16.83 -31.35
CA GLY A 273 12.57 17.67 -32.51
C GLY A 273 13.77 18.25 -33.26
N VAL A 274 14.99 18.16 -32.70
CA VAL A 274 16.26 18.51 -33.38
C VAL A 274 16.99 17.22 -33.75
N THR A 275 17.49 17.12 -34.98
CA THR A 275 18.17 15.93 -35.50
C THR A 275 19.51 16.29 -36.12
N GLU A 276 20.38 15.29 -36.31
CA GLU A 276 21.65 15.49 -37.01
C GLU A 276 21.46 15.95 -38.47
N GLU A 277 20.27 15.80 -39.06
CA GLU A 277 19.97 16.29 -40.41
C GLU A 277 19.73 17.81 -40.45
N ASN A 278 19.27 18.40 -39.35
CA ASN A 278 19.00 19.84 -39.25
C ASN A 278 19.98 20.60 -38.34
N ALA A 279 20.95 19.88 -37.75
CA ALA A 279 21.98 20.43 -36.89
C ALA A 279 23.39 20.20 -37.49
N GLU A 280 24.20 21.26 -37.56
CA GLU A 280 25.64 21.16 -37.81
C GLU A 280 26.40 21.10 -36.48
N ILE A 281 27.19 20.05 -36.26
CA ILE A 281 27.97 19.83 -35.04
C ILE A 281 29.47 19.92 -35.37
N SER A 282 30.22 20.64 -34.55
CA SER A 282 31.69 20.75 -34.67
C SER A 282 32.38 20.83 -33.32
N PHE A 283 33.66 20.46 -33.27
CA PHE A 283 34.45 20.37 -32.05
C PHE A 283 35.80 21.07 -32.20
N GLU A 284 36.23 21.81 -31.18
CA GLU A 284 37.54 22.48 -31.15
C GLU A 284 38.24 22.28 -29.81
N ALA A 285 39.48 21.77 -29.84
CA ALA A 285 40.31 21.63 -28.63
C ALA A 285 41.09 22.94 -28.35
N LEU A 286 40.95 23.48 -27.14
CA LEU A 286 41.60 24.73 -26.73
C LEU A 286 43.13 24.61 -26.66
N ASP A 287 43.63 23.49 -26.11
CA ASP A 287 45.05 23.13 -26.12
C ASP A 287 45.26 21.77 -26.81
N GLY A 288 45.53 21.85 -28.12
CA GLY A 288 45.85 20.72 -28.99
C GLY A 288 47.15 19.98 -28.65
N THR A 289 47.94 20.45 -27.67
CA THR A 289 49.15 19.75 -27.19
C THR A 289 48.86 18.76 -26.07
N ILE A 290 47.72 18.92 -25.39
CA ILE A 290 47.24 18.01 -24.33
C ILE A 290 46.32 16.96 -24.93
N ALA A 291 45.36 17.36 -25.77
CA ALA A 291 44.48 16.45 -26.49
C ALA A 291 44.08 17.02 -27.85
N SER A 292 43.93 16.17 -28.86
CA SER A 292 43.38 16.55 -30.18
C SER A 292 41.97 15.99 -30.36
N VAL A 293 41.11 16.69 -31.09
CA VAL A 293 39.74 16.24 -31.40
C VAL A 293 39.52 16.12 -32.91
N ALA A 294 38.86 15.05 -33.34
CA ALA A 294 38.45 14.80 -34.72
C ALA A 294 37.08 15.46 -35.04
N GLU A 295 36.71 15.51 -36.32
CA GLU A 295 35.43 16.12 -36.77
C GLU A 295 34.20 15.44 -36.18
N ASP A 296 34.28 14.13 -35.91
CA ASP A 296 33.20 13.36 -35.29
C ASP A 296 33.14 13.52 -33.76
N GLY A 297 34.05 14.27 -33.14
CA GLY A 297 34.12 14.44 -31.69
C GLY A 297 35.01 13.41 -30.97
N THR A 298 35.72 12.54 -31.69
CA THR A 298 36.72 11.63 -31.10
C THR A 298 37.93 12.42 -30.59
N VAL A 299 38.18 12.37 -29.29
CA VAL A 299 39.33 12.96 -28.61
C VAL A 299 40.45 11.94 -28.45
N LEU A 300 41.69 12.31 -28.75
CA LEU A 300 42.92 11.56 -28.49
C LEU A 300 43.74 12.29 -27.42
N GLY A 301 44.04 11.60 -26.32
CA GLY A 301 44.91 12.12 -25.26
C GLY A 301 46.37 12.09 -25.70
N LEU A 302 47.04 13.23 -25.76
CA LEU A 302 48.42 13.36 -26.26
C LEU A 302 49.44 13.47 -25.15
N LYS A 303 49.08 14.14 -24.05
CA LYS A 303 49.99 14.41 -22.93
C LYS A 303 49.21 14.67 -21.65
N GLU A 304 49.72 14.17 -20.52
CA GLU A 304 49.21 14.48 -19.18
C GLU A 304 48.92 15.99 -19.00
N GLY A 305 47.69 16.31 -18.61
CA GLY A 305 47.24 17.69 -18.46
C GLY A 305 45.72 17.81 -18.50
N LYS A 306 45.23 19.05 -18.39
CA LYS A 306 43.81 19.38 -18.55
C LYS A 306 43.64 20.38 -19.69
N THR A 307 42.70 20.12 -20.58
CA THR A 307 42.30 21.02 -21.66
C THR A 307 40.77 21.04 -21.76
N THR A 308 40.24 21.85 -22.67
CA THR A 308 38.81 21.96 -22.94
C THR A 308 38.57 21.66 -24.40
N VAL A 309 37.53 20.90 -24.70
CA VAL A 309 36.99 20.79 -26.06
C VAL A 309 35.63 21.49 -26.08
N THR A 310 35.49 22.48 -26.94
CA THR A 310 34.23 23.20 -27.15
C THR A 310 33.45 22.52 -28.26
N SER A 311 32.28 22.00 -27.92
CA SER A 311 31.28 21.50 -28.86
C SER A 311 30.41 22.68 -29.31
N THR A 312 30.21 22.83 -30.62
CA THR A 312 29.35 23.85 -31.23
C THR A 312 28.26 23.18 -32.04
N VAL A 313 27.00 23.50 -31.75
CA VAL A 313 25.83 23.02 -32.49
C VAL A 313 25.11 24.21 -33.09
N SER A 314 24.83 24.13 -34.40
CA SER A 314 24.06 25.15 -35.13
C SER A 314 22.83 24.54 -35.78
N VAL A 315 21.65 25.12 -35.53
CA VAL A 315 20.38 24.75 -36.16
C VAL A 315 19.81 26.01 -36.82
N GLY A 316 19.69 26.01 -38.15
CA GLY A 316 19.29 27.21 -38.89
C GLY A 316 20.26 28.38 -38.66
N THR A 317 19.78 29.47 -38.05
CA THR A 317 20.61 30.65 -37.71
C THR A 317 21.05 30.70 -36.25
N VAL A 318 20.59 29.75 -35.43
CA VAL A 318 20.91 29.67 -33.99
C VAL A 318 22.12 28.78 -33.79
N THR A 319 23.14 29.31 -33.12
CA THR A 319 24.35 28.58 -32.73
C THR A 319 24.53 28.63 -31.22
N GLN A 320 24.79 27.48 -30.60
CA GLN A 320 25.14 27.38 -29.18
C GLN A 320 26.42 26.55 -29.00
N THR A 321 27.09 26.74 -27.86
CA THR A 321 28.33 26.03 -27.51
C THR A 321 28.27 25.44 -26.10
N LYS A 322 28.95 24.31 -25.90
CA LYS A 322 29.17 23.65 -24.60
C LYS A 322 30.63 23.20 -24.49
N ASP A 323 31.19 23.39 -23.30
CA ASP A 323 32.57 23.01 -23.01
C ASP A 323 32.62 21.66 -22.30
N THR A 324 33.47 20.76 -22.79
CA THR A 324 33.82 19.50 -22.15
C THR A 324 35.25 19.60 -21.60
N ALA A 325 35.42 19.39 -20.30
CA ALA A 325 36.74 19.29 -19.69
C ALA A 325 37.40 17.96 -20.08
N VAL A 326 38.59 18.01 -20.68
CA VAL A 326 39.36 16.81 -21.04
C VAL A 326 40.55 16.69 -20.10
N ILE A 327 40.59 15.63 -19.32
CA ILE A 327 41.69 15.32 -18.40
C ILE A 327 42.46 14.13 -18.94
N VAL A 328 43.72 14.37 -19.31
CA VAL A 328 44.64 13.30 -19.71
C VAL A 328 45.51 12.95 -18.51
N VAL A 329 45.47 11.68 -18.10
CA VAL A 329 46.25 11.14 -16.99
C VAL A 329 47.29 10.14 -17.48
N LYS A 330 48.33 9.91 -16.67
CA LYS A 330 49.28 8.83 -16.91
C LYS A 330 48.72 7.50 -16.45
N ASN A 331 49.20 6.43 -17.07
CA ASN A 331 48.96 5.09 -16.56
C ASN A 331 49.54 4.95 -15.16
N PRO A 332 48.83 4.33 -14.22
CA PRO A 332 49.37 4.06 -12.90
C PRO A 332 50.55 3.09 -13.00
N THR A 333 51.68 3.44 -12.37
CA THR A 333 52.90 2.61 -12.36
C THR A 333 53.48 2.40 -10.96
N GLU A 334 52.89 3.02 -9.94
CA GLU A 334 53.34 2.93 -8.56
C GLU A 334 52.62 1.79 -7.84
N ARG A 335 53.32 1.10 -6.95
CA ARG A 335 52.77 -0.06 -6.23
C ARG A 335 52.04 0.41 -4.98
N GLU A 336 50.80 -0.04 -4.80
CA GLU A 336 50.03 0.12 -3.56
C GLU A 336 50.25 -1.10 -2.65
N GLU A 337 50.68 -0.88 -1.40
CA GLU A 337 50.87 -1.99 -0.46
C GLU A 337 49.53 -2.48 0.10
N GLY A 338 49.34 -3.81 0.13
CA GLY A 338 48.13 -4.42 0.72
C GLY A 338 46.91 -4.45 -0.19
N VAL A 339 47.06 -4.11 -1.48
CA VAL A 339 46.00 -4.14 -2.50
C VAL A 339 46.48 -5.03 -3.65
N VAL A 340 45.62 -5.92 -4.14
CA VAL A 340 45.94 -6.83 -5.26
C VAL A 340 45.26 -6.46 -6.58
N ALA A 341 44.25 -5.61 -6.53
CA ALA A 341 43.63 -5.00 -7.69
C ALA A 341 43.05 -3.65 -7.29
N ASP A 342 43.35 -2.60 -8.06
CA ASP A 342 42.72 -1.28 -7.92
C ASP A 342 42.30 -0.78 -9.30
N TYR A 343 41.00 -0.73 -9.57
CA TYR A 343 40.46 -0.14 -10.77
C TYR A 343 39.75 1.16 -10.38
N THR A 344 40.41 2.27 -10.70
CA THR A 344 39.90 3.64 -10.43
C THR A 344 38.74 4.04 -11.32
N MET A 345 38.37 3.22 -12.32
CA MET A 345 37.29 3.46 -13.28
C MET A 345 37.32 4.83 -13.97
N THR A 346 38.50 5.45 -14.04
CA THR A 346 38.69 6.79 -14.60
C THR A 346 38.86 6.77 -16.13
N ALA A 347 39.42 5.70 -16.68
CA ALA A 347 39.71 5.57 -18.11
C ALA A 347 39.99 4.10 -18.50
N SER A 348 40.06 3.84 -19.81
CA SER A 348 40.57 2.59 -20.38
C SER A 348 41.52 2.84 -21.56
N ILE A 349 42.27 1.80 -21.92
CA ILE A 349 43.17 1.75 -23.08
C ILE A 349 42.75 0.59 -23.96
N ASN A 350 42.19 0.86 -25.14
CA ASN A 350 41.75 -0.18 -26.09
C ASN A 350 40.84 -1.25 -25.45
N GLY A 351 39.91 -0.83 -24.57
CA GLY A 351 39.00 -1.73 -23.87
C GLY A 351 39.61 -2.46 -22.66
N VAL A 352 40.82 -2.08 -22.22
CA VAL A 352 41.47 -2.61 -21.02
C VAL A 352 41.50 -1.53 -19.94
N ILE A 353 41.08 -1.88 -18.73
CA ILE A 353 41.13 -1.04 -17.53
C ILE A 353 42.42 -1.38 -16.78
N PRO A 354 43.40 -0.46 -16.71
CA PRO A 354 44.66 -0.70 -16.02
C PRO A 354 44.46 -0.95 -14.52
N ASP A 355 45.24 -1.87 -13.96
CA ASP A 355 45.32 -2.12 -12.52
C ASP A 355 46.29 -1.13 -11.86
N ALA A 356 45.75 -0.24 -11.04
CA ALA A 356 46.48 0.78 -10.31
C ALA A 356 47.23 0.26 -9.07
N SER A 357 47.02 -1.01 -8.66
CA SER A 357 47.77 -1.60 -7.54
C SER A 357 49.26 -1.80 -7.86
N GLY A 358 49.61 -1.79 -9.14
CA GLY A 358 50.97 -2.01 -9.64
C GLY A 358 51.37 -3.48 -9.79
N LEU A 359 50.41 -4.42 -9.69
CA LEU A 359 50.64 -5.85 -9.92
C LEU A 359 50.34 -6.31 -11.35
N GLY A 360 49.75 -5.44 -12.18
CA GLY A 360 49.47 -5.71 -13.59
C GLY A 360 48.27 -6.64 -13.79
N ASN A 361 47.34 -6.65 -12.84
CA ASN A 361 46.10 -7.42 -12.91
C ASN A 361 45.04 -6.68 -13.75
N ASP A 362 45.38 -6.20 -14.94
CA ASP A 362 44.50 -5.39 -15.78
C ASP A 362 43.16 -6.11 -16.12
N ALA A 363 42.05 -5.38 -16.06
CA ALA A 363 40.72 -5.90 -16.38
C ALA A 363 40.32 -5.58 -17.82
N SER A 364 39.41 -6.35 -18.42
CA SER A 364 38.98 -6.16 -19.83
C SER A 364 37.49 -5.89 -19.94
N ILE A 365 37.12 -4.93 -20.79
CA ILE A 365 35.73 -4.57 -21.11
C ILE A 365 35.24 -5.48 -22.25
N VAL A 366 34.09 -6.10 -22.06
CA VAL A 366 33.37 -6.87 -23.08
C VAL A 366 32.22 -6.02 -23.60
N ASN A 367 32.10 -5.94 -24.93
CA ASN A 367 31.16 -5.05 -25.64
C ASN A 367 31.33 -3.58 -25.20
N PRO A 368 32.47 -2.93 -25.53
CA PRO A 368 32.81 -1.59 -25.04
C PRO A 368 31.93 -0.48 -25.61
N GLU A 369 31.08 -0.76 -26.59
CA GLU A 369 30.31 0.26 -27.34
C GLU A 369 29.34 1.05 -26.45
N THR A 370 28.93 0.47 -25.33
CA THR A 370 28.02 1.10 -24.34
C THR A 370 28.68 1.30 -22.97
N VAL A 371 30.01 1.44 -22.96
CA VAL A 371 30.80 1.82 -21.78
C VAL A 371 31.50 3.14 -22.03
N ARG A 372 31.36 4.08 -21.10
CA ARG A 372 31.92 5.44 -21.19
C ARG A 372 32.64 5.79 -19.90
N PHE A 373 33.56 6.75 -19.98
CA PHE A 373 34.28 7.28 -18.82
C PHE A 373 33.99 8.77 -18.74
N VAL A 374 33.24 9.19 -17.72
CA VAL A 374 32.63 10.52 -17.63
C VAL A 374 32.74 11.09 -16.23
N GLY A 375 32.69 12.42 -16.12
CA GLY A 375 32.52 13.09 -14.83
C GLY A 375 31.06 13.00 -14.34
N ASP A 376 30.89 12.73 -13.05
CA ASP A 376 29.61 12.84 -12.33
C ASP A 376 29.80 13.68 -11.05
N GLY A 377 29.51 14.97 -11.17
CA GLY A 377 29.90 15.97 -10.16
C GLY A 377 31.41 15.98 -9.93
N GLU A 378 31.82 15.66 -8.70
CA GLU A 378 33.23 15.60 -8.31
C GLU A 378 33.90 14.24 -8.64
N ARG A 379 33.14 13.22 -9.08
CA ARG A 379 33.65 11.86 -9.35
C ARG A 379 33.97 11.65 -10.82
N ASP A 380 34.95 10.80 -11.12
CA ASP A 380 35.23 10.30 -12.47
C ASP A 380 34.85 8.82 -12.50
N VAL A 381 33.88 8.45 -13.32
CA VAL A 381 33.26 7.13 -13.26
C VAL A 381 33.23 6.45 -14.61
N MET A 382 33.19 5.12 -14.56
CA MET A 382 32.81 4.29 -15.69
C MET A 382 31.29 4.12 -15.70
N GLU A 383 30.64 4.61 -16.74
CA GLU A 383 29.21 4.45 -16.98
C GLU A 383 28.95 3.30 -17.96
N ILE A 384 28.12 2.34 -17.54
CA ILE A 384 27.62 1.25 -18.37
C ILE A 384 26.15 1.55 -18.70
N THR A 385 25.86 1.82 -19.97
CA THR A 385 24.50 2.16 -20.43
C THR A 385 23.78 0.99 -21.11
N GLY A 386 24.52 0.00 -21.61
CA GLY A 386 23.98 -1.15 -22.33
C GLY A 386 24.01 -2.45 -21.51
N ASN A 387 22.92 -3.22 -21.62
CA ASN A 387 22.73 -4.47 -20.87
C ASN A 387 23.56 -5.68 -21.35
N LYS A 388 24.48 -5.47 -22.30
CA LYS A 388 25.40 -6.50 -22.81
C LYS A 388 26.85 -6.23 -22.43
N SER A 389 27.18 -5.02 -21.98
CA SER A 389 28.53 -4.67 -21.55
C SER A 389 28.80 -5.17 -20.13
N TYR A 390 30.05 -5.53 -19.87
CA TYR A 390 30.55 -5.93 -18.54
C TYR A 390 32.08 -6.02 -18.58
N ILE A 391 32.69 -6.23 -17.42
CA ILE A 391 34.14 -6.28 -17.25
C ILE A 391 34.54 -7.67 -16.76
N THR A 392 35.62 -8.23 -17.30
CA THR A 392 36.23 -9.48 -16.83
C THR A 392 37.40 -9.21 -15.92
N LEU A 393 37.40 -9.84 -14.75
CA LEU A 393 38.48 -9.77 -13.77
C LEU A 393 39.45 -10.94 -14.00
N PRO A 394 40.77 -10.72 -14.13
CA PRO A 394 41.73 -11.81 -14.37
C PRO A 394 41.94 -12.70 -13.14
N SER A 395 42.15 -14.01 -13.36
CA SER A 395 42.50 -14.97 -12.29
C SER A 395 43.78 -14.63 -11.53
N ALA A 396 44.67 -13.82 -12.12
CA ALA A 396 45.91 -13.38 -11.50
C ALA A 396 45.70 -12.55 -10.22
N ILE A 397 44.54 -11.90 -10.05
CA ILE A 397 44.15 -11.24 -8.79
C ILE A 397 44.18 -12.23 -7.63
N TYR A 398 43.54 -13.41 -7.80
CA TYR A 398 43.45 -14.41 -6.75
C TYR A 398 44.80 -15.07 -6.46
N GLU A 399 45.65 -15.21 -7.48
CA GLU A 399 47.01 -15.70 -7.31
C GLU A 399 47.95 -14.68 -6.64
N SER A 400 47.57 -13.39 -6.65
CA SER A 400 48.33 -12.31 -6.01
C SER A 400 48.05 -12.19 -4.51
N LEU A 401 46.96 -12.78 -4.01
CA LEU A 401 46.63 -12.78 -2.58
C LEU A 401 47.69 -13.56 -1.79
N THR A 402 48.20 -12.97 -0.72
CA THR A 402 49.13 -13.64 0.21
C THR A 402 48.41 -14.63 1.11
N ASP A 403 47.16 -14.33 1.47
CA ASP A 403 46.24 -15.22 2.16
C ASP A 403 44.91 -15.33 1.40
N LYS A 404 44.74 -16.46 0.71
CA LYS A 404 43.58 -16.74 -0.14
C LYS A 404 42.27 -16.90 0.63
N GLU A 405 42.32 -16.98 1.96
CA GLU A 405 41.14 -17.10 2.82
C GLU A 405 40.84 -15.80 3.60
N ASN A 406 41.58 -14.71 3.36
CA ASN A 406 41.40 -13.43 4.06
C ASN A 406 41.59 -12.24 3.11
N PHE A 407 40.48 -11.72 2.56
CA PHE A 407 40.50 -10.58 1.63
C PHE A 407 39.19 -9.77 1.70
N THR A 408 39.22 -8.57 1.12
CA THR A 408 38.04 -7.69 1.05
C THR A 408 37.85 -7.18 -0.36
N VAL A 409 36.62 -7.23 -0.87
CA VAL A 409 36.23 -6.60 -2.13
C VAL A 409 35.45 -5.33 -1.82
N GLU A 410 35.96 -4.19 -2.28
CA GLU A 410 35.33 -2.87 -2.15
C GLU A 410 34.89 -2.38 -3.52
N ALA A 411 33.70 -1.78 -3.61
CA ALA A 411 33.25 -1.10 -4.82
C ALA A 411 32.37 0.10 -4.52
N THR A 412 32.62 1.22 -5.18
CA THR A 412 31.74 2.41 -5.13
C THR A 412 30.95 2.51 -6.43
N TYR A 413 29.62 2.60 -6.34
CA TYR A 413 28.76 2.52 -7.52
C TYR A 413 27.43 3.27 -7.34
N ALA A 414 26.79 3.59 -8.46
CA ALA A 414 25.42 4.09 -8.51
C ALA A 414 24.61 3.27 -9.53
N ARG A 415 23.54 2.62 -9.08
CA ARG A 415 22.70 1.76 -9.94
C ARG A 415 21.69 2.60 -10.73
N SER A 416 21.61 2.38 -12.03
CA SER A 416 20.57 3.01 -12.86
C SER A 416 19.22 2.30 -12.69
N PRO A 417 18.09 3.03 -12.72
CA PRO A 417 16.75 2.42 -12.75
C PRO A 417 16.52 1.56 -14.00
N LYS A 418 17.31 1.74 -15.07
CA LYS A 418 17.30 0.91 -16.28
C LYS A 418 17.93 -0.47 -16.08
N SER A 419 18.71 -0.66 -15.03
CA SER A 419 19.28 -1.98 -14.70
C SER A 419 18.17 -2.97 -14.42
N GLY A 420 18.35 -4.22 -14.81
CA GLY A 420 17.27 -5.19 -14.73
C GLY A 420 17.00 -5.75 -13.32
N ALA A 421 16.07 -6.70 -13.32
CA ALA A 421 15.43 -7.35 -12.16
C ALA A 421 16.37 -7.92 -11.08
N ALA A 422 17.51 -8.46 -11.51
CA ALA A 422 18.49 -9.15 -10.70
C ALA A 422 19.84 -8.95 -11.39
N SER A 423 20.47 -7.80 -11.15
CA SER A 423 21.72 -7.42 -11.79
C SER A 423 22.83 -7.42 -10.76
N TRP A 424 23.83 -8.26 -10.94
CA TRP A 424 24.95 -8.38 -10.02
C TRP A 424 25.97 -7.29 -10.33
N LEU A 425 26.42 -6.57 -9.30
CA LEU A 425 27.51 -5.61 -9.46
C LEU A 425 28.81 -6.38 -9.66
N PHE A 426 29.11 -7.39 -8.84
CA PHE A 426 30.27 -8.26 -9.07
C PHE A 426 30.01 -9.72 -8.68
N CYS A 427 30.75 -10.64 -9.32
CA CYS A 427 30.98 -11.99 -8.80
C CYS A 427 32.45 -12.42 -8.93
N ILE A 428 32.91 -13.21 -7.95
CA ILE A 428 34.06 -14.10 -8.07
C ILE A 428 33.48 -15.46 -8.49
N GLY A 429 33.84 -15.93 -9.68
CA GLY A 429 33.22 -17.03 -10.43
C GLY A 429 33.02 -16.61 -11.89
N SER A 430 33.22 -17.51 -12.86
CA SER A 430 33.17 -17.16 -14.29
C SER A 430 32.56 -18.23 -15.19
N ILE A 431 31.93 -19.25 -14.63
CA ILE A 431 31.19 -20.26 -15.39
C ILE A 431 29.68 -19.97 -15.30
N PRO A 432 29.09 -19.25 -16.28
CA PRO A 432 27.66 -18.99 -16.30
C PRO A 432 26.87 -20.26 -16.62
N GLN A 433 25.85 -20.54 -15.82
CA GLN A 433 24.89 -21.63 -16.04
C GLN A 433 23.49 -21.17 -15.60
N GLY A 434 22.47 -22.01 -15.83
CA GLY A 434 21.09 -21.76 -15.40
C GLY A 434 20.89 -21.64 -13.88
N THR A 435 21.90 -21.88 -13.05
CA THR A 435 21.95 -21.53 -11.61
C THR A 435 23.30 -20.93 -11.19
N GLY A 436 24.19 -20.68 -12.16
CA GLY A 436 25.64 -20.55 -11.94
C GLY A 436 26.28 -21.81 -11.30
N THR A 437 27.62 -21.84 -11.28
CA THR A 437 28.40 -22.93 -10.66
C THR A 437 28.81 -22.56 -9.23
N ASN A 438 30.10 -22.35 -8.95
CA ASN A 438 30.57 -21.83 -7.67
C ASN A 438 30.85 -20.34 -7.83
N TYR A 439 30.41 -19.54 -6.86
CA TYR A 439 30.67 -18.10 -6.89
C TYR A 439 30.51 -17.45 -5.52
N MET A 440 31.12 -16.29 -5.36
CA MET A 440 30.75 -15.28 -4.37
C MET A 440 30.25 -14.05 -5.12
N PHE A 441 29.19 -13.39 -4.65
CA PHE A 441 28.58 -12.29 -5.40
C PHE A 441 27.96 -11.22 -4.51
N TYR A 442 27.82 -10.04 -5.12
CA TYR A 442 27.02 -8.93 -4.60
C TYR A 442 26.10 -8.39 -5.71
N ALA A 443 24.83 -8.24 -5.36
CA ALA A 443 23.78 -7.67 -6.19
C ALA A 443 23.12 -6.50 -5.43
N PRO A 444 23.23 -5.26 -5.93
CA PRO A 444 22.69 -4.07 -5.25
C PRO A 444 21.16 -4.01 -5.28
N TYR A 445 20.51 -4.81 -6.12
CA TYR A 445 19.06 -4.87 -6.22
C TYR A 445 18.60 -6.25 -6.66
N PHE A 446 17.59 -6.78 -5.96
CA PHE A 446 16.97 -8.04 -6.29
C PHE A 446 15.44 -7.94 -6.19
N GLN A 447 14.76 -7.86 -7.34
CA GLN A 447 13.31 -7.63 -7.39
C GLN A 447 12.50 -8.69 -6.64
N TYR A 448 12.97 -9.95 -6.65
CA TYR A 448 12.26 -11.06 -6.03
C TYR A 448 12.35 -11.04 -4.49
N SER A 449 13.18 -10.14 -3.94
CA SER A 449 13.29 -9.83 -2.51
C SER A 449 12.68 -8.45 -2.18
N GLY A 450 11.77 -7.94 -3.00
CA GLY A 450 11.16 -6.62 -2.81
C GLY A 450 12.13 -5.46 -3.08
N GLY A 451 13.19 -5.71 -3.85
CA GLY A 451 14.20 -4.71 -4.22
C GLY A 451 15.37 -4.59 -3.24
N SER A 452 15.46 -5.45 -2.24
CA SER A 452 16.59 -5.44 -1.32
C SER A 452 17.91 -5.83 -2.01
N ILE A 453 19.03 -5.43 -1.42
CA ILE A 453 20.35 -5.97 -1.77
C ILE A 453 20.37 -7.49 -1.56
N ARG A 454 21.27 -8.18 -2.28
CA ARG A 454 21.51 -9.61 -2.12
C ARG A 454 23.00 -9.91 -2.30
N ALA A 455 23.56 -10.66 -1.37
CA ALA A 455 24.94 -11.10 -1.44
C ALA A 455 25.05 -12.52 -0.89
N GLY A 456 26.08 -13.24 -1.31
CA GLY A 456 26.28 -14.59 -0.81
C GLY A 456 27.42 -15.32 -1.47
N ILE A 457 27.54 -16.59 -1.06
CA ILE A 457 28.57 -17.52 -1.53
C ILE A 457 27.93 -18.88 -1.79
N LYS A 458 28.29 -19.47 -2.92
CA LYS A 458 27.73 -20.73 -3.43
C LYS A 458 28.85 -21.68 -3.80
N ASN A 459 28.78 -22.90 -3.29
CA ASN A 459 29.59 -24.03 -3.78
C ASN A 459 28.78 -24.93 -4.73
N ALA A 460 29.31 -26.12 -5.04
CA ALA A 460 28.69 -27.04 -5.98
C ALA A 460 27.29 -27.54 -5.55
N SER A 461 26.96 -27.47 -4.25
CA SER A 461 25.74 -28.06 -3.67
C SER A 461 24.76 -27.03 -3.10
N SER A 462 25.23 -25.91 -2.57
CA SER A 462 24.40 -24.97 -1.82
C SER A 462 24.86 -23.53 -1.99
N GLU A 463 23.88 -22.63 -2.18
CA GLU A 463 24.04 -21.18 -2.07
C GLU A 463 23.65 -20.73 -0.65
N ASN A 464 24.49 -19.94 -0.02
CA ASN A 464 24.22 -19.30 1.26
C ASN A 464 24.19 -17.78 1.04
N LEU A 465 23.19 -17.11 1.62
CA LEU A 465 22.92 -15.70 1.40
C LEU A 465 22.98 -14.93 2.70
N ILE A 466 23.49 -13.70 2.63
CA ILE A 466 23.41 -12.73 3.72
C ILE A 466 21.95 -12.32 3.89
N ASN A 467 21.48 -12.32 5.15
CA ASN A 467 20.12 -11.90 5.47
C ASN A 467 20.06 -10.38 5.63
N SER A 468 19.73 -9.67 4.55
CA SER A 468 19.53 -8.22 4.56
C SER A 468 18.16 -7.86 4.01
N SER A 469 17.55 -6.82 4.59
CA SER A 469 16.32 -6.18 4.09
C SER A 469 16.57 -4.77 3.57
N GLN A 470 17.84 -4.36 3.43
CA GLN A 470 18.21 -3.02 2.99
C GLN A 470 17.87 -2.83 1.51
N VAL A 471 17.16 -1.75 1.19
CA VAL A 471 16.85 -1.29 -0.17
C VAL A 471 17.66 -0.03 -0.41
N LEU A 472 18.36 0.03 -1.54
CA LEU A 472 19.17 1.17 -1.95
C LEU A 472 18.44 1.96 -3.04
N ALA A 473 18.59 3.28 -3.03
CA ALA A 473 18.02 4.13 -4.06
C ALA A 473 18.77 3.95 -5.39
N ASN A 474 18.10 4.24 -6.51
CA ASN A 474 18.77 4.33 -7.80
C ASN A 474 19.44 5.70 -7.93
N ASP A 475 20.47 5.78 -8.78
CA ASP A 475 21.22 6.99 -9.11
C ASP A 475 21.85 7.70 -7.89
N GLU A 476 21.97 6.99 -6.76
CA GLU A 476 22.75 7.38 -5.59
C GLU A 476 24.01 6.51 -5.48
N TYR A 477 25.09 7.13 -4.98
CA TYR A 477 26.36 6.44 -4.76
C TYR A 477 26.37 5.72 -3.41
N TYR A 478 26.76 4.45 -3.45
CA TYR A 478 27.00 3.63 -2.27
C TYR A 478 28.36 2.95 -2.39
N THR A 479 29.05 2.78 -1.26
CA THR A 479 30.25 1.95 -1.18
C THR A 479 29.91 0.63 -0.51
N VAL A 480 30.24 -0.48 -1.17
CA VAL A 480 30.08 -1.82 -0.62
C VAL A 480 31.43 -2.42 -0.27
N ASP A 481 31.54 -2.96 0.94
CA ASP A 481 32.67 -3.76 1.39
C ASP A 481 32.21 -5.19 1.69
N MET A 482 32.69 -6.16 0.92
CA MET A 482 32.44 -7.58 1.12
C MET A 482 33.71 -8.26 1.64
N VAL A 483 33.71 -8.57 2.93
CA VAL A 483 34.86 -9.15 3.64
C VAL A 483 34.73 -10.66 3.68
N PHE A 484 35.72 -11.39 3.18
CA PHE A 484 35.84 -12.83 3.35
C PHE A 484 36.94 -13.15 4.37
N GLU A 485 36.59 -13.87 5.43
CA GLU A 485 37.49 -14.24 6.54
C GLU A 485 37.26 -15.71 6.92
N ASN A 486 38.09 -16.63 6.43
CA ASN A 486 38.08 -18.06 6.77
C ASN A 486 36.68 -18.72 6.70
N GLY A 487 35.96 -18.52 5.59
CA GLY A 487 34.63 -19.07 5.36
C GLY A 487 33.46 -18.27 5.92
N LYS A 488 33.75 -17.14 6.58
CA LYS A 488 32.79 -16.12 6.98
C LYS A 488 32.76 -14.98 5.96
N VAL A 489 31.56 -14.54 5.62
CA VAL A 489 31.33 -13.40 4.71
C VAL A 489 30.58 -12.30 5.47
N SER A 490 31.20 -11.12 5.59
CA SER A 490 30.55 -9.92 6.13
C SER A 490 30.31 -8.91 5.01
N LEU A 491 29.26 -8.11 5.11
CA LEU A 491 28.91 -7.11 4.11
C LEU A 491 28.63 -5.78 4.79
N PHE A 492 29.23 -4.71 4.29
CA PHE A 492 28.99 -3.35 4.75
C PHE A 492 28.54 -2.49 3.58
N ILE A 493 27.61 -1.57 3.84
CA ILE A 493 27.21 -0.52 2.91
C ILE A 493 27.44 0.81 3.62
N ASP A 494 28.26 1.66 3.02
CA ASP A 494 28.72 2.93 3.58
C ASP A 494 29.26 2.77 5.01
N GLY A 495 30.09 1.74 5.21
CA GLY A 495 30.69 1.40 6.51
C GLY A 495 29.73 0.81 7.57
N ILE A 496 28.46 0.60 7.25
CA ILE A 496 27.45 0.03 8.15
C ILE A 496 27.18 -1.43 7.79
N GLU A 497 27.23 -2.34 8.77
CA GLU A 497 26.98 -3.77 8.54
C GLU A 497 25.57 -4.01 7.97
N ALA A 498 25.52 -4.67 6.81
CA ALA A 498 24.31 -4.90 6.02
C ALA A 498 23.73 -6.29 6.28
N GLY A 499 23.37 -6.53 7.55
CA GLY A 499 22.86 -7.82 8.04
C GLY A 499 23.95 -8.68 8.66
N PRO A 500 23.58 -9.71 9.44
CA PRO A 500 24.55 -10.51 10.19
C PRO A 500 25.49 -11.27 9.24
N ALA A 501 26.78 -11.26 9.58
CA ALA A 501 27.80 -12.02 8.87
C ALA A 501 27.41 -13.50 8.66
N LEU A 502 27.71 -14.01 7.46
CA LEU A 502 27.37 -15.33 6.98
C LEU A 502 28.55 -16.30 7.19
N ASP A 503 28.44 -17.15 8.21
CA ASP A 503 29.41 -18.22 8.47
C ASP A 503 29.02 -19.51 7.69
N THR A 504 29.79 -19.82 6.64
CA THR A 504 29.55 -20.97 5.75
C THR A 504 30.55 -22.10 5.94
N GLY A 505 31.74 -21.78 6.44
CA GLY A 505 32.89 -22.68 6.45
C GLY A 505 33.40 -23.08 5.06
N PHE A 506 32.99 -22.40 3.99
CA PHE A 506 33.50 -22.66 2.64
C PHE A 506 34.91 -22.11 2.48
N SER A 507 35.76 -22.81 1.72
CA SER A 507 37.07 -22.29 1.32
C SER A 507 36.97 -21.58 -0.02
N MET A 508 37.59 -20.41 -0.16
CA MET A 508 37.63 -19.71 -1.44
C MET A 508 38.45 -20.43 -2.50
N GLU A 509 39.42 -21.26 -2.11
CA GLU A 509 40.14 -22.11 -3.06
C GLU A 509 39.21 -23.10 -3.78
N GLU A 510 38.26 -23.70 -3.05
CA GLU A 510 37.25 -24.58 -3.64
C GLU A 510 36.27 -23.82 -4.55
N ILE A 511 35.90 -22.60 -4.15
CA ILE A 511 35.00 -21.75 -4.93
C ILE A 511 35.66 -21.34 -6.25
N VAL A 512 36.89 -20.83 -6.21
CA VAL A 512 37.62 -20.37 -7.39
C VAL A 512 37.96 -21.54 -8.32
N THR A 513 38.51 -22.64 -7.79
CA THR A 513 38.96 -23.78 -8.61
C THR A 513 37.81 -24.41 -9.41
N ALA A 514 36.63 -24.54 -8.80
CA ALA A 514 35.47 -25.14 -9.47
C ALA A 514 34.53 -24.13 -10.15
N GLY A 515 34.66 -22.83 -9.83
CA GLY A 515 33.78 -21.77 -10.29
C GLY A 515 34.33 -20.94 -11.45
N THR A 516 35.63 -21.05 -11.74
CA THR A 516 36.31 -20.21 -12.74
C THR A 516 36.82 -20.99 -13.94
N LYS A 517 36.92 -20.32 -15.09
CA LYS A 517 37.49 -20.85 -16.33
C LYS A 517 38.14 -19.76 -17.16
N ASP A 518 38.89 -20.17 -18.18
CA ASP A 518 39.43 -19.29 -19.23
C ASP A 518 40.31 -18.14 -18.69
N GLY A 519 40.91 -18.31 -17.51
CA GLY A 519 41.74 -17.27 -16.86
C GLY A 519 40.95 -16.08 -16.30
N ILE A 520 39.63 -16.20 -16.18
CA ILE A 520 38.73 -15.16 -15.66
C ILE A 520 38.35 -15.53 -14.23
N LEU A 521 38.73 -14.69 -13.26
CA LEU A 521 38.32 -14.82 -11.86
C LEU A 521 36.83 -14.59 -11.71
N GLY A 522 36.32 -13.57 -12.39
CA GLY A 522 35.03 -12.99 -12.06
C GLY A 522 34.58 -11.94 -13.05
N TYR A 523 33.46 -11.32 -12.74
CA TYR A 523 32.93 -10.22 -13.51
C TYR A 523 32.57 -9.03 -12.63
N LEU A 524 32.67 -7.84 -13.23
CA LEU A 524 32.01 -6.63 -12.76
C LEU A 524 30.93 -6.25 -13.80
N GLY A 525 29.71 -6.07 -13.32
CA GLY A 525 28.52 -5.75 -14.09
C GLY A 525 27.81 -6.95 -14.74
N LYS A 526 28.20 -8.19 -14.44
CA LYS A 526 27.58 -9.42 -14.99
C LYS A 526 27.35 -10.47 -13.92
N SER A 527 26.18 -11.11 -14.00
CA SER A 527 25.81 -12.24 -13.17
C SER A 527 26.43 -13.55 -13.66
N CYS A 528 26.83 -14.39 -12.70
CA CYS A 528 27.22 -15.77 -12.94
C CYS A 528 26.00 -16.70 -13.19
N TRP A 529 24.78 -16.16 -13.12
CA TRP A 529 23.53 -16.81 -13.52
C TRP A 529 23.09 -16.31 -14.91
N SER A 530 22.99 -17.21 -15.89
CA SER A 530 22.81 -16.82 -17.30
C SER A 530 21.47 -16.16 -17.64
N ALA A 531 20.46 -16.26 -16.76
CA ALA A 531 19.15 -15.65 -16.98
C ALA A 531 19.08 -14.19 -16.50
N ASP A 532 20.03 -13.78 -15.66
CA ASP A 532 20.09 -12.44 -15.12
C ASP A 532 20.57 -11.44 -16.17
N SER A 533 20.12 -10.20 -16.01
CA SER A 533 20.54 -9.09 -16.86
C SER A 533 21.78 -8.44 -16.27
N ASN A 534 22.65 -7.90 -17.13
CA ASN A 534 23.82 -7.17 -16.68
C ASN A 534 23.43 -5.89 -15.94
N PHE A 535 24.34 -5.43 -15.09
CA PHE A 535 24.25 -4.14 -14.40
C PHE A 535 24.29 -2.99 -15.40
N ILE A 536 23.44 -1.99 -15.16
CA ILE A 536 23.47 -0.70 -15.84
C ILE A 536 23.60 0.36 -14.75
N GLY A 537 24.53 1.29 -14.92
CA GLY A 537 24.84 2.28 -13.90
C GLY A 537 26.27 2.75 -13.98
N LYS A 538 26.70 3.46 -12.94
CA LYS A 538 28.02 4.06 -12.83
C LYS A 538 28.84 3.31 -11.78
N ILE A 539 30.12 3.13 -12.04
CA ILE A 539 31.07 2.53 -11.11
C ILE A 539 32.24 3.49 -10.98
N ASP A 540 32.48 3.94 -9.76
CA ASP A 540 33.51 4.93 -9.41
C ASP A 540 34.82 4.23 -9.04
N SER A 541 34.75 3.12 -8.31
CA SER A 541 35.94 2.35 -7.96
C SER A 541 35.63 0.87 -7.75
N PHE A 542 36.65 0.03 -7.95
CA PHE A 542 36.64 -1.37 -7.54
C PHE A 542 38.02 -1.78 -7.05
N LYS A 543 38.12 -2.24 -5.80
CA LYS A 543 39.37 -2.57 -5.13
C LYS A 543 39.29 -3.93 -4.46
N ILE A 544 40.40 -4.68 -4.47
CA ILE A 544 40.54 -5.92 -3.70
C ILE A 544 41.76 -5.82 -2.79
N TYR A 545 41.50 -5.81 -1.49
CA TYR A 545 42.52 -5.77 -0.44
C TYR A 545 43.05 -7.17 -0.12
N ASP A 546 44.36 -7.27 0.11
CA ASP A 546 45.06 -8.48 0.53
C ASP A 546 44.93 -8.76 2.04
N LYS A 547 43.77 -8.43 2.60
CA LYS A 547 43.40 -8.71 4.00
C LYS A 547 41.89 -8.64 4.18
N ALA A 548 41.39 -9.36 5.17
CA ALA A 548 40.04 -9.13 5.69
C ALA A 548 40.05 -7.83 6.53
N LEU A 549 39.40 -6.76 6.04
CA LEU A 549 39.28 -5.50 6.78
C LEU A 549 38.38 -5.69 8.01
N SER A 550 38.79 -5.12 9.13
CA SER A 550 37.91 -5.00 10.30
C SER A 550 36.85 -3.92 10.09
N GLU A 551 35.72 -4.01 10.81
CA GLU A 551 34.67 -2.99 10.78
C GLU A 551 35.21 -1.58 11.10
N GLU A 552 36.14 -1.47 12.05
CA GLU A 552 36.79 -0.20 12.40
C GLU A 552 37.64 0.36 11.25
N GLU A 553 38.40 -0.48 10.56
CA GLU A 553 39.21 -0.05 9.40
C GLU A 553 38.31 0.43 8.25
N ILE A 554 37.20 -0.26 7.98
CA ILE A 554 36.22 0.15 6.97
C ILE A 554 35.61 1.51 7.36
N GLN A 555 35.15 1.64 8.60
CA GLN A 555 34.50 2.88 9.07
C GLN A 555 35.45 4.09 9.11
N GLN A 556 36.76 3.86 9.29
CA GLN A 556 37.77 4.91 9.26
C GLN A 556 38.28 5.23 7.84
N ALA A 557 37.99 4.38 6.85
CA ALA A 557 38.43 4.59 5.47
C ALA A 557 37.77 5.81 4.84
N ASP A 558 36.51 6.10 5.18
CA ASP A 558 35.77 7.26 4.68
C ASP A 558 34.99 7.98 5.80
N PRO A 559 35.31 9.25 6.11
CA PRO A 559 34.59 10.02 7.12
C PRO A 559 33.11 10.28 6.76
N SER A 560 32.72 10.18 5.49
CA SER A 560 31.33 10.37 5.04
C SER A 560 30.37 9.30 5.56
N TYR A 561 30.87 8.13 5.98
CA TYR A 561 30.06 7.07 6.59
C TYR A 561 29.37 7.53 7.89
N GLN A 562 29.98 8.45 8.62
CA GLN A 562 29.36 9.08 9.78
C GLN A 562 28.16 9.97 9.39
N GLU A 563 28.24 10.65 8.25
CA GLU A 563 27.14 11.45 7.70
C GLU A 563 26.02 10.53 7.16
N ALA A 564 26.38 9.43 6.49
CA ALA A 564 25.44 8.43 6.00
C ALA A 564 24.63 7.79 7.13
N LEU A 565 25.28 7.42 8.26
CA LEU A 565 24.57 6.93 9.44
C LEU A 565 23.61 7.98 10.00
N GLN A 566 24.02 9.25 10.08
CA GLN A 566 23.17 10.33 10.57
C GLN A 566 21.94 10.52 9.66
N ALA A 567 22.14 10.58 8.34
CA ALA A 567 21.05 10.70 7.37
C ALA A 567 20.06 9.52 7.47
N LYS A 568 20.55 8.30 7.67
CA LYS A 568 19.71 7.10 7.87
C LYS A 568 18.86 7.21 9.14
N VAL A 569 19.45 7.67 10.25
CA VAL A 569 18.71 7.89 11.51
C VAL A 569 17.67 8.99 11.34
N ASP A 570 18.02 10.07 10.64
CA ASP A 570 17.10 11.19 10.41
C ASP A 570 15.91 10.81 9.53
N ALA A 571 16.13 10.03 8.48
CA ALA A 571 15.06 9.55 7.59
C ALA A 571 14.13 8.55 8.29
N ALA A 572 14.66 7.66 9.11
CA ALA A 572 13.90 6.52 9.64
C ALA A 572 13.22 6.79 11.00
N LEU A 573 13.75 7.69 11.84
CA LEU A 573 13.12 8.10 13.11
C LEU A 573 12.30 9.39 12.92
N THR A 574 11.06 9.25 12.49
CA THR A 574 10.12 10.36 12.32
C THR A 574 9.21 10.55 13.55
N GLU A 575 8.52 11.69 13.64
CA GLU A 575 7.66 12.00 14.80
C GLU A 575 6.55 10.96 15.00
N ASP A 576 5.91 10.51 13.92
CA ASP A 576 4.84 9.51 13.96
C ASP A 576 5.30 8.16 14.50
N LYS A 577 6.59 7.83 14.36
CA LYS A 577 7.17 6.59 14.90
C LYS A 577 7.27 6.60 16.40
N ILE A 578 7.42 7.78 17.02
CA ILE A 578 7.65 7.92 18.47
C ILE A 578 6.40 8.35 19.23
N LEU A 579 5.43 8.97 18.56
CA LEU A 579 4.31 9.66 19.20
C LEU A 579 3.34 8.74 19.97
N GLY A 580 3.20 7.49 19.53
CA GLY A 580 2.21 6.54 20.05
C GLY A 580 0.77 6.86 19.64
N ASN A 581 -0.17 5.95 19.92
CA ASN A 581 -1.51 5.97 19.30
C ASN A 581 -2.50 7.01 19.86
N LYS A 582 -2.14 7.75 20.93
CA LYS A 582 -3.05 8.65 21.64
C LYS A 582 -2.65 10.12 21.61
N ASN A 583 -1.40 10.42 21.29
CA ASN A 583 -0.92 11.80 21.21
C ASN A 583 -1.16 12.33 19.79
N THR A 584 -1.42 13.63 19.67
CA THR A 584 -1.77 14.26 18.38
C THR A 584 -0.60 15.01 17.73
N GLY A 585 0.48 15.24 18.47
CA GLY A 585 1.69 15.91 18.03
C GLY A 585 2.71 16.00 19.16
N LEU A 586 3.99 16.26 18.84
CA LEU A 586 5.05 16.40 19.85
C LEU A 586 4.84 17.61 20.77
N ASP A 587 4.07 18.60 20.32
CA ASP A 587 3.64 19.78 21.09
C ASP A 587 2.43 19.50 22.02
N ASN A 588 1.87 18.29 21.97
CA ASN A 588 0.68 17.90 22.72
C ASN A 588 0.75 16.45 23.22
N VAL A 589 1.78 16.15 24.02
CA VAL A 589 1.99 14.82 24.59
C VAL A 589 1.42 14.71 26.00
N SER A 590 0.39 13.89 26.16
CA SER A 590 -0.20 13.54 27.46
C SER A 590 -0.04 12.07 27.83
N TYR A 591 0.25 11.21 26.85
CA TYR A 591 0.28 9.75 26.98
C TYR A 591 1.66 9.19 26.64
N ASP A 592 1.88 7.92 27.01
CA ASP A 592 3.13 7.20 26.74
C ASP A 592 3.49 7.22 25.24
N LEU A 593 4.77 7.46 24.96
CA LEU A 593 5.40 7.42 23.65
C LEU A 593 5.72 5.97 23.23
N SER A 594 5.87 5.74 21.92
CA SER A 594 6.28 4.44 21.37
C SER A 594 7.73 4.51 20.87
N LEU A 595 8.70 4.29 21.74
CA LEU A 595 10.11 4.44 21.37
C LEU A 595 10.67 3.14 20.75
N PRO A 596 11.11 3.13 19.48
CA PRO A 596 11.69 1.94 18.85
C PRO A 596 13.05 1.60 19.45
N LEU A 597 13.31 0.32 19.69
CA LEU A 597 14.61 -0.17 20.18
C LEU A 597 15.55 -0.62 19.05
N LYS A 598 15.03 -0.73 17.82
CA LYS A 598 15.79 -1.12 16.64
C LYS A 598 15.42 -0.28 15.42
N LEU A 599 16.40 0.00 14.58
CA LEU A 599 16.29 0.70 13.31
C LEU A 599 17.05 -0.09 12.24
N ASP A 600 16.35 -0.79 11.35
CA ASP A 600 16.97 -1.65 10.32
C ASP A 600 18.05 -2.62 10.85
N GLY A 601 17.83 -3.16 12.05
CA GLY A 601 18.77 -4.06 12.73
C GLY A 601 19.71 -3.37 13.73
N LEU A 602 19.96 -2.07 13.58
CA LEU A 602 20.77 -1.25 14.50
C LEU A 602 20.04 -1.02 15.80
N ASP A 603 20.75 -1.06 16.93
CA ASP A 603 20.18 -0.80 18.25
C ASP A 603 20.01 0.70 18.50
N VAL A 604 18.85 1.06 19.04
CA VAL A 604 18.50 2.45 19.41
C VAL A 604 18.39 2.53 20.93
N SER A 605 19.13 3.46 21.51
CA SER A 605 19.02 3.81 22.94
C SER A 605 18.37 5.19 23.10
N TRP A 606 17.61 5.36 24.17
CA TRP A 606 16.85 6.58 24.43
C TRP A 606 17.25 7.22 25.75
N SER A 607 17.36 8.54 25.77
CA SER A 607 17.58 9.33 26.97
C SER A 607 16.75 10.61 26.93
N ALA A 608 16.27 11.05 28.09
CA ALA A 608 15.54 12.30 28.23
C ALA A 608 16.27 13.21 29.23
N GLU A 609 16.20 14.51 29.01
CA GLU A 609 16.79 15.51 29.93
C GLU A 609 16.01 15.67 31.25
N SER A 610 14.82 15.06 31.33
CA SER A 610 13.86 15.22 32.42
C SER A 610 13.29 13.87 32.84
N ASP A 611 12.85 13.76 34.10
CA ASP A 611 12.18 12.57 34.65
C ASP A 611 10.71 12.44 34.18
N LEU A 612 10.19 13.43 33.48
CA LEU A 612 8.85 13.41 32.88
C LEU A 612 8.72 12.39 31.74
N ILE A 613 9.83 11.97 31.12
CA ILE A 613 9.84 10.93 30.09
C ILE A 613 10.91 9.89 30.44
N ALA A 614 10.51 8.64 30.64
CA ALA A 614 11.47 7.55 30.83
C ALA A 614 12.03 7.07 29.49
N ALA A 615 13.22 6.45 29.50
CA ALA A 615 13.82 5.81 28.32
C ALA A 615 12.94 4.72 27.68
N THR A 616 11.93 4.22 28.40
CA THR A 616 10.94 3.26 27.88
C THR A 616 9.79 3.93 27.11
N GLY A 617 9.76 5.26 27.02
CA GLY A 617 8.65 6.05 26.46
C GLY A 617 7.54 6.36 27.46
N LYS A 618 7.66 5.96 28.73
CA LYS A 618 6.63 6.24 29.74
C LYS A 618 6.61 7.73 30.08
N VAL A 619 5.42 8.34 30.04
CA VAL A 619 5.22 9.78 30.27
C VAL A 619 4.63 10.00 31.67
N TYR A 620 5.19 10.97 32.38
CA TYR A 620 4.72 11.45 33.67
C TYR A 620 4.31 12.91 33.53
N ASN A 621 3.02 13.19 33.73
CA ASN A 621 2.46 14.53 33.56
C ASN A 621 2.73 15.39 34.82
N GLY A 622 3.30 16.57 34.62
CA GLY A 622 3.50 17.55 35.71
C GLY A 622 2.26 18.43 35.95
N ASP A 623 2.39 19.42 36.83
CA ASP A 623 1.32 20.38 37.14
C ASP A 623 1.19 21.49 36.07
N THR A 624 2.21 21.66 35.22
CA THR A 624 2.26 22.64 34.13
C THR A 624 2.81 21.97 32.88
N ASP A 625 2.48 22.51 31.72
CA ASP A 625 3.11 22.13 30.46
C ASP A 625 4.63 22.38 30.54
N ARG A 626 5.43 21.44 30.03
CA ARG A 626 6.90 21.53 30.03
C ARG A 626 7.47 20.91 28.76
N GLU A 627 8.48 21.57 28.21
CA GLU A 627 9.28 21.02 27.13
C GLU A 627 10.33 20.05 27.69
N VAL A 628 10.55 18.95 26.97
CA VAL A 628 11.52 17.91 27.27
C VAL A 628 12.21 17.50 25.98
N THR A 629 13.53 17.57 25.97
CA THR A 629 14.38 17.04 24.90
C THR A 629 14.58 15.55 25.10
N LEU A 630 14.07 14.76 24.15
CA LEU A 630 14.25 13.33 24.06
C LEU A 630 15.28 13.03 22.97
N THR A 631 16.34 12.29 23.32
CA THR A 631 17.44 11.96 22.40
C THR A 631 17.46 10.46 22.12
N ALA A 632 17.40 10.11 20.84
CA ALA A 632 17.73 8.78 20.33
C ALA A 632 19.23 8.73 19.98
N THR A 633 19.91 7.66 20.37
CA THR A 633 21.30 7.39 20.03
C THR A 633 21.43 6.02 19.39
N VAL A 634 22.05 5.98 18.21
CA VAL A 634 22.31 4.78 17.41
C VAL A 634 23.81 4.62 17.23
N THR A 635 24.31 3.40 17.41
CA THR A 635 25.73 3.06 17.23
C THR A 635 25.87 1.88 16.28
N ALA A 636 26.81 1.98 15.33
CA ALA A 636 27.21 0.91 14.43
C ALA A 636 28.74 0.83 14.44
N GLY A 637 29.31 -0.19 15.09
CA GLY A 637 30.75 -0.25 15.37
C GLY A 637 31.24 1.00 16.10
N THR A 638 32.11 1.77 15.45
CA THR A 638 32.67 3.04 15.93
C THR A 638 31.84 4.27 15.55
N LEU A 639 30.91 4.14 14.61
CA LEU A 639 30.02 5.23 14.16
C LEU A 639 28.92 5.49 15.19
N LYS A 640 28.52 6.75 15.32
CA LYS A 640 27.48 7.17 16.28
C LYS A 640 26.61 8.28 15.72
N ALA A 641 25.30 8.07 15.66
CA ALA A 641 24.33 9.09 15.27
C ALA A 641 23.37 9.40 16.42
N GLU A 642 22.91 10.65 16.48
CA GLU A 642 21.96 11.13 17.48
C GLU A 642 20.85 11.93 16.82
N LYS A 643 19.62 11.75 17.31
CA LYS A 643 18.46 12.54 16.89
C LYS A 643 17.69 13.04 18.10
N GLN A 644 17.41 14.33 18.11
CA GLN A 644 16.71 14.99 19.20
C GLN A 644 15.28 15.33 18.80
N PHE A 645 14.36 15.16 19.74
CA PHE A 645 12.96 15.54 19.64
C PHE A 645 12.62 16.47 20.80
N ILE A 646 12.05 17.63 20.49
CA ILE A 646 11.53 18.56 21.50
C ILE A 646 10.06 18.21 21.73
N ILE A 647 9.73 17.78 22.95
CA ILE A 647 8.41 17.27 23.32
C ILE A 647 7.78 18.18 24.37
N THR A 648 6.60 18.70 24.10
CA THR A 648 5.79 19.39 25.12
C THR A 648 4.91 18.37 25.84
N VAL A 649 5.33 18.00 27.05
CA VAL A 649 4.54 17.18 27.96
C VAL A 649 3.48 18.06 28.61
N LYS A 650 2.21 17.75 28.38
CA LYS A 650 1.07 18.51 28.91
C LYS A 650 0.87 18.24 30.38
N ALA A 651 0.38 19.27 31.07
CA ALA A 651 -0.05 19.18 32.46
C ALA A 651 -1.09 18.06 32.66
N PHE A 652 -1.10 17.44 33.83
CA PHE A 652 -2.06 16.40 34.17
C PHE A 652 -3.49 16.96 34.24
N ASP A 653 -4.40 16.47 33.39
CA ASP A 653 -5.81 16.85 33.42
C ASP A 653 -6.67 15.79 34.13
N ALA A 654 -6.99 16.07 35.39
CA ALA A 654 -7.84 15.22 36.22
C ALA A 654 -9.35 15.50 36.08
N THR A 655 -9.78 16.42 35.21
CA THR A 655 -11.18 16.91 35.17
C THR A 655 -12.18 15.77 34.97
N ALA A 656 -11.99 14.95 33.95
CA ALA A 656 -12.88 13.82 33.65
C ALA A 656 -12.85 12.75 34.76
N LEU A 657 -11.67 12.50 35.34
CA LEU A 657 -11.51 11.55 36.44
C LEU A 657 -12.26 12.03 37.69
N ASN A 658 -12.11 13.29 38.06
CA ASN A 658 -12.76 13.88 39.24
C ASN A 658 -14.28 13.84 39.10
N GLN A 659 -14.82 14.21 37.93
CA GLN A 659 -16.25 14.07 37.64
C GLN A 659 -16.72 12.61 37.79
N LYS A 660 -15.91 11.65 37.34
CA LYS A 660 -16.25 10.23 37.45
C LYS A 660 -16.21 9.72 38.88
N LEU A 661 -15.24 10.16 39.67
CA LEU A 661 -15.13 9.84 41.09
C LEU A 661 -16.31 10.41 41.87
N GLU A 662 -16.72 11.65 41.60
CA GLU A 662 -17.91 12.25 42.21
C GLU A 662 -19.17 11.44 41.89
N GLN A 663 -19.40 11.08 40.63
CA GLN A 663 -20.54 10.25 40.21
C GLN A 663 -20.54 8.90 40.94
N ALA A 664 -19.39 8.22 41.02
CA ALA A 664 -19.28 6.92 41.66
C ALA A 664 -19.49 7.00 43.18
N ASN A 665 -18.99 8.06 43.83
CA ASN A 665 -19.15 8.27 45.27
C ASN A 665 -20.58 8.69 45.66
N ALA A 666 -21.34 9.29 44.74
CA ALA A 666 -22.72 9.68 44.96
C ALA A 666 -23.72 8.50 44.90
N LEU A 667 -23.30 7.31 44.45
CA LEU A 667 -24.18 6.14 44.36
C LEU A 667 -24.55 5.61 45.76
N ASP A 668 -25.85 5.45 46.02
CA ASP A 668 -26.33 4.76 47.22
C ASP A 668 -26.11 3.24 47.07
N LEU A 669 -25.11 2.74 47.78
CA LEU A 669 -24.73 1.33 47.73
C LEU A 669 -25.52 0.44 48.70
N SER A 670 -26.46 0.98 49.49
CA SER A 670 -27.19 0.26 50.53
C SER A 670 -28.02 -0.92 50.01
N ASN A 671 -28.49 -0.83 48.76
CA ASN A 671 -29.34 -1.82 48.09
C ASN A 671 -28.55 -2.90 47.32
N PHE A 672 -27.22 -2.79 47.26
CA PHE A 672 -26.36 -3.69 46.50
C PHE A 672 -25.59 -4.66 47.41
N THR A 673 -25.24 -5.83 46.87
CA THR A 673 -24.43 -6.83 47.58
C THR A 673 -23.08 -6.24 47.96
N GLU A 674 -22.62 -6.57 49.16
CA GLU A 674 -21.38 -6.04 49.73
C GLU A 674 -20.16 -6.32 48.84
N LYS A 675 -20.12 -7.48 48.19
CA LYS A 675 -19.07 -7.85 47.22
C LYS A 675 -19.01 -6.88 46.04
N SER A 676 -20.15 -6.54 45.44
CA SER A 676 -20.20 -5.64 44.27
C SER A 676 -19.93 -4.17 44.66
N ALA A 677 -20.44 -3.75 45.83
CA ALA A 677 -20.18 -2.42 46.38
C ALA A 677 -18.69 -2.23 46.72
N ASN A 678 -18.04 -3.24 47.31
CA ASN A 678 -16.60 -3.18 47.60
C ASN A 678 -15.76 -3.13 46.33
N ALA A 679 -16.12 -3.87 45.28
CA ALA A 679 -15.41 -3.79 44.00
C ALA A 679 -15.44 -2.37 43.38
N LEU A 680 -16.56 -1.65 43.53
CA LEU A 680 -16.63 -0.24 43.12
C LEU A 680 -15.77 0.65 44.01
N ARG A 681 -15.81 0.48 45.34
CA ARG A 681 -14.95 1.24 46.27
C ARG A 681 -13.46 1.03 45.99
N ASP A 682 -13.05 -0.20 45.70
CA ASP A 682 -11.67 -0.53 45.36
C ASP A 682 -11.24 0.13 44.03
N ALA A 683 -12.13 0.12 43.03
CA ALA A 683 -11.88 0.80 41.75
C ALA A 683 -11.75 2.32 41.93
N VAL A 684 -12.63 2.93 42.72
CA VAL A 684 -12.57 4.36 43.09
C VAL A 684 -11.26 4.67 43.82
N ALA A 685 -10.92 3.91 44.87
CA ALA A 685 -9.71 4.11 45.64
C ALA A 685 -8.43 4.00 44.79
N ALA A 686 -8.37 3.02 43.88
CA ALA A 686 -7.26 2.85 42.96
C ALA A 686 -7.16 4.00 41.94
N ALA A 687 -8.28 4.52 41.46
CA ALA A 687 -8.33 5.59 40.48
C ALA A 687 -7.96 6.96 41.08
N SER A 688 -8.31 7.22 42.34
CA SER A 688 -7.96 8.46 43.05
C SER A 688 -6.46 8.72 43.19
N GLY A 689 -5.62 7.69 43.01
CA GLY A 689 -4.16 7.79 43.09
C GLY A 689 -3.45 8.04 41.76
N ALA A 690 -4.19 8.26 40.66
CA ALA A 690 -3.62 8.45 39.33
C ALA A 690 -2.72 9.69 39.28
N LYS A 691 -1.52 9.52 38.71
CA LYS A 691 -0.53 10.60 38.52
C LYS A 691 -0.20 10.88 37.05
N THR A 692 -0.73 10.07 36.13
CA THR A 692 -0.53 10.24 34.69
C THR A 692 -1.86 10.17 33.96
N GLN A 693 -1.93 10.74 32.76
CA GLN A 693 -3.16 10.71 31.95
C GLN A 693 -3.58 9.28 31.63
N THR A 694 -2.61 8.39 31.37
CA THR A 694 -2.85 6.95 31.17
C THR A 694 -3.49 6.28 32.39
N GLU A 695 -3.04 6.62 33.60
CA GLU A 695 -3.60 6.09 34.84
C GLU A 695 -5.02 6.63 35.09
N ALA A 696 -5.27 7.90 34.80
CA ALA A 696 -6.59 8.52 34.93
C ALA A 696 -7.63 7.84 34.02
N ASP A 697 -7.32 7.69 32.73
CA ASP A 697 -8.19 6.99 31.77
C ASP A 697 -8.45 5.53 32.20
N THR A 698 -7.41 4.85 32.67
CA THR A 698 -7.51 3.47 33.17
C THR A 698 -8.41 3.39 34.41
N GLY A 699 -8.29 4.37 35.31
CA GLY A 699 -9.13 4.52 36.50
C GLY A 699 -10.60 4.70 36.14
N ILE A 700 -10.90 5.63 35.23
CA ILE A 700 -12.27 5.86 34.71
C ILE A 700 -12.87 4.57 34.16
N ALA A 701 -12.15 3.87 33.28
CA ALA A 701 -12.64 2.63 32.67
C ALA A 701 -12.88 1.51 33.70
N LYS A 702 -12.07 1.45 34.76
CA LYS A 702 -12.28 0.50 35.88
C LYS A 702 -13.52 0.85 36.69
N ILE A 703 -13.74 2.13 36.99
CA ILE A 703 -14.94 2.61 37.68
C ILE A 703 -16.18 2.26 36.85
N ASP A 704 -16.19 2.57 35.55
CA ASP A 704 -17.31 2.24 34.65
C ASP A 704 -17.67 0.76 34.68
N ARG A 705 -16.64 -0.08 34.58
CA ARG A 705 -16.82 -1.54 34.63
C ARG A 705 -17.33 -2.01 35.99
N ALA A 706 -16.93 -1.38 37.09
CA ALA A 706 -17.39 -1.72 38.42
C ALA A 706 -18.85 -1.30 38.64
N VAL A 707 -19.24 -0.10 38.17
CA VAL A 707 -20.63 0.37 38.19
C VAL A 707 -21.54 -0.57 37.40
N GLN A 708 -21.13 -0.98 36.19
CA GLN A 708 -21.88 -1.93 35.37
C GLN A 708 -22.06 -3.32 36.00
N LYS A 709 -21.23 -3.66 37.00
CA LYS A 709 -21.23 -4.96 37.69
C LYS A 709 -21.85 -4.91 39.08
N LEU A 710 -22.52 -3.81 39.44
CA LEU A 710 -23.29 -3.73 40.68
C LEU A 710 -24.42 -4.78 40.68
N VAL A 711 -24.60 -5.47 41.81
CA VAL A 711 -25.60 -6.54 41.96
C VAL A 711 -26.49 -6.22 43.15
N PHE A 712 -27.82 -6.17 42.96
CA PHE A 712 -28.78 -5.92 44.05
C PHE A 712 -28.78 -7.04 45.10
N LYS A 713 -29.08 -6.69 46.35
CA LYS A 713 -29.25 -7.67 47.44
C LYS A 713 -30.47 -8.58 47.19
N PRO A 714 -30.46 -9.84 47.65
CA PRO A 714 -31.60 -10.75 47.51
C PRO A 714 -32.88 -10.25 48.21
N GLU A 715 -32.74 -9.44 49.27
CA GLU A 715 -33.88 -8.87 50.02
C GLU A 715 -34.45 -7.60 49.36
N TYR A 716 -33.85 -7.13 48.26
CA TYR A 716 -34.37 -6.02 47.48
C TYR A 716 -35.68 -6.46 46.82
N GLN A 717 -36.80 -6.11 47.44
CA GLN A 717 -38.12 -6.29 46.85
C GLN A 717 -38.42 -5.14 45.91
N ASP A 718 -38.65 -5.45 44.64
CA ASP A 718 -39.18 -4.49 43.68
C ASP A 718 -40.63 -4.13 44.09
N PRO A 719 -40.90 -2.91 44.59
CA PRO A 719 -42.24 -2.54 45.03
C PRO A 719 -43.23 -2.60 43.88
N TRP A 720 -42.79 -2.41 42.62
CA TRP A 720 -43.67 -2.38 41.45
C TRP A 720 -44.26 -3.75 41.13
N ALA A 721 -43.47 -4.82 41.28
CA ALA A 721 -43.95 -6.19 41.12
C ALA A 721 -45.12 -6.54 42.07
N VAL A 722 -45.14 -5.97 43.27
CA VAL A 722 -46.21 -6.20 44.28
C VAL A 722 -47.41 -5.28 44.06
N ILE A 723 -47.16 -4.03 43.64
CA ILE A 723 -48.20 -3.02 43.38
C ILE A 723 -49.00 -3.39 42.14
N ASP A 724 -48.35 -3.82 41.05
CA ASP A 724 -49.02 -4.21 39.80
C ASP A 724 -49.96 -5.40 39.99
N ALA A 725 -49.59 -6.35 40.85
CA ALA A 725 -50.45 -7.48 41.21
C ALA A 725 -51.73 -7.06 41.95
N SER A 726 -51.78 -5.83 42.49
CA SER A 726 -52.88 -5.30 43.30
C SER A 726 -53.52 -4.03 42.71
N ALA A 727 -53.24 -3.70 41.44
CA ALA A 727 -53.63 -2.43 40.81
C ALA A 727 -55.15 -2.16 40.88
N PRO A 728 -55.59 -0.87 40.96
CA PRO A 728 -57.01 -0.52 40.93
C PRO A 728 -57.67 -1.01 39.64
N LYS A 729 -58.97 -1.34 39.71
CA LYS A 729 -59.77 -1.69 38.52
C LYS A 729 -59.72 -0.56 37.49
N GLU A 730 -59.66 -0.87 36.20
CA GLU A 730 -59.54 0.15 35.14
C GLU A 730 -60.88 0.83 34.81
N GLU A 731 -62.01 0.14 34.99
CA GLU A 731 -63.37 0.70 34.81
C GLU A 731 -64.35 0.09 35.82
N VAL A 732 -65.29 0.89 36.33
CA VAL A 732 -66.35 0.44 37.24
C VAL A 732 -67.67 1.17 36.98
N VAL A 733 -68.79 0.43 37.03
CA VAL A 733 -70.13 0.97 36.81
C VAL A 733 -70.95 0.88 38.09
N TYR A 734 -71.48 2.00 38.55
CA TYR A 734 -72.25 2.10 39.78
C TYR A 734 -73.64 2.70 39.59
N LYS A 735 -74.50 2.48 40.57
CA LYS A 735 -75.70 3.30 40.74
C LYS A 735 -75.37 4.44 41.70
N ALA A 736 -76.06 5.57 41.53
CA ALA A 736 -75.90 6.70 42.45
C ALA A 736 -76.18 6.24 43.89
N GLY A 737 -75.28 6.56 44.82
CA GLY A 737 -75.29 6.13 46.22
C GLY A 737 -74.46 4.88 46.53
N THR A 738 -73.86 4.19 45.54
CA THR A 738 -72.97 3.04 45.78
C THR A 738 -71.57 3.49 46.20
N SER A 739 -70.97 2.80 47.20
CA SER A 739 -69.56 2.96 47.56
C SER A 739 -68.81 1.62 47.47
N GLU A 740 -67.58 1.63 46.96
CA GLU A 740 -66.70 0.46 46.85
C GLU A 740 -65.23 0.83 47.11
N LYS A 741 -64.47 -0.08 47.72
CA LYS A 741 -63.01 0.04 47.84
C LYS A 741 -62.35 -0.45 46.54
N LEU A 742 -61.78 0.46 45.76
CA LEU A 742 -61.14 0.14 44.47
C LEU A 742 -59.67 -0.23 44.58
N TYR A 743 -58.97 0.33 45.57
CA TYR A 743 -57.55 0.07 45.74
C TYR A 743 -57.12 0.15 47.20
N THR A 744 -56.25 -0.77 47.59
CA THR A 744 -55.59 -0.77 48.89
C THR A 744 -54.10 -0.99 48.65
N VAL A 745 -53.27 -0.09 49.18
CA VAL A 745 -51.81 -0.25 49.13
C VAL A 745 -51.45 -1.54 49.87
N PRO A 746 -50.75 -2.51 49.25
CA PRO A 746 -50.37 -3.74 49.93
C PRO A 746 -49.47 -3.44 51.14
N ASP A 747 -49.74 -4.11 52.27
CA ASP A 747 -49.03 -3.84 53.53
C ASP A 747 -47.52 -4.07 53.42
N ALA A 748 -47.09 -4.97 52.53
CA ALA A 748 -45.67 -5.26 52.26
C ALA A 748 -44.88 -4.05 51.71
N VAL A 749 -45.54 -3.11 51.03
CA VAL A 749 -44.88 -1.96 50.37
C VAL A 749 -45.34 -0.60 50.91
N LYS A 750 -46.33 -0.57 51.81
CA LYS A 750 -46.94 0.65 52.37
C LYS A 750 -45.94 1.63 53.01
N GLY A 751 -44.83 1.13 53.54
CA GLY A 751 -43.74 1.96 54.09
C GLY A 751 -42.81 2.57 53.02
N ALA A 752 -42.70 1.93 51.87
CA ALA A 752 -41.75 2.24 50.80
C ALA A 752 -42.29 3.22 49.74
N VAL A 753 -43.59 3.51 49.76
CA VAL A 753 -44.24 4.38 48.77
C VAL A 753 -45.04 5.52 49.41
N ASN A 754 -45.22 6.61 48.67
CA ASN A 754 -46.22 7.65 48.93
C ASN A 754 -47.42 7.42 48.00
N VAL A 755 -48.65 7.54 48.50
CA VAL A 755 -49.87 7.31 47.70
C VAL A 755 -50.84 8.47 47.84
N THR A 756 -51.39 8.92 46.71
CA THR A 756 -52.40 9.98 46.64
C THR A 756 -53.57 9.56 45.76
N TYR A 757 -54.77 10.04 46.09
CA TYR A 757 -56.04 9.71 45.43
C TYR A 757 -56.73 10.99 44.95
N ALA A 758 -57.22 11.00 43.72
CA ALA A 758 -57.93 12.13 43.14
C ALA A 758 -59.11 11.65 42.28
N SER A 759 -60.18 12.46 42.23
CA SER A 759 -61.25 12.36 41.24
C SER A 759 -61.24 13.61 40.39
N ASP A 760 -61.37 13.47 39.07
CA ASP A 760 -61.51 14.60 38.16
C ASP A 760 -62.90 15.27 38.24
N ASN A 761 -63.89 14.58 38.83
CA ASN A 761 -65.27 15.04 38.90
C ASN A 761 -65.97 14.50 40.16
N GLU A 762 -65.69 15.13 41.31
CA GLU A 762 -66.27 14.77 42.61
C GLU A 762 -67.80 14.89 42.68
N ALA A 763 -68.43 15.64 41.76
CA ALA A 763 -69.89 15.73 41.67
C ALA A 763 -70.53 14.44 41.13
N VAL A 764 -69.77 13.62 40.41
CA VAL A 764 -70.20 12.33 39.86
C VAL A 764 -69.69 11.17 40.73
N ALA A 765 -68.41 11.19 41.12
CA ALA A 765 -67.83 10.17 42.00
C ALA A 765 -66.72 10.76 42.87
N VAL A 766 -66.85 10.62 44.19
CA VAL A 766 -65.82 11.04 45.15
C VAL A 766 -64.85 9.88 45.36
N TYR A 767 -63.54 10.14 45.35
CA TYR A 767 -62.52 9.11 45.57
C TYR A 767 -61.55 9.49 46.67
N LYS A 768 -61.66 8.81 47.80
CA LYS A 768 -60.84 9.07 48.99
C LYS A 768 -60.35 7.77 49.60
N ASP A 769 -59.07 7.77 49.98
CA ASP A 769 -58.38 6.62 50.55
C ASP A 769 -58.59 5.33 49.73
N GLY A 770 -58.57 5.41 48.40
CA GLY A 770 -58.80 4.26 47.53
C GLY A 770 -60.25 3.74 47.49
N THR A 771 -61.21 4.47 48.07
CA THR A 771 -62.64 4.15 48.06
C THR A 771 -63.39 5.13 47.19
N VAL A 772 -64.19 4.63 46.25
CA VAL A 772 -65.09 5.44 45.44
C VAL A 772 -66.48 5.48 46.07
N THR A 773 -67.13 6.65 45.98
CA THR A 773 -68.55 6.84 46.26
C THR A 773 -69.20 7.48 45.05
N ALA A 774 -70.10 6.75 44.38
CA ALA A 774 -70.89 7.23 43.26
C ALA A 774 -71.97 8.20 43.75
N VAL A 775 -71.98 9.42 43.22
CA VAL A 775 -72.81 10.54 43.71
C VAL A 775 -74.00 10.80 42.77
N ALA A 776 -73.76 10.95 41.47
CA ALA A 776 -74.79 11.33 40.50
C ALA A 776 -74.51 10.74 39.12
N ASN A 777 -75.54 10.65 38.30
CA ASN A 777 -75.46 10.10 36.93
C ASN A 777 -74.44 10.89 36.09
N GLY A 778 -73.47 10.19 35.49
CA GLY A 778 -72.35 10.83 34.79
C GLY A 778 -71.11 9.94 34.80
N THR A 779 -69.98 10.51 34.38
CA THR A 779 -68.68 9.80 34.39
C THR A 779 -67.59 10.61 35.10
N ALA A 780 -66.62 9.90 35.70
CA ALA A 780 -65.47 10.48 36.41
C ALA A 780 -64.24 9.58 36.27
N MET A 781 -63.04 10.15 36.19
CA MET A 781 -61.75 9.47 36.25
C MET A 781 -61.16 9.59 37.65
N LEU A 782 -60.78 8.45 38.23
CA LEU A 782 -60.18 8.36 39.54
C LEU A 782 -58.72 7.97 39.43
N THR A 783 -57.82 8.81 39.90
CA THR A 783 -56.38 8.56 39.81
C THR A 783 -55.81 8.17 41.17
N THR A 784 -55.08 7.06 41.20
CA THR A 784 -54.19 6.66 42.30
C THR A 784 -52.75 6.85 41.85
N LYS A 785 -52.04 7.79 42.46
CA LYS A 785 -50.63 8.07 42.17
C LYS A 785 -49.75 7.49 43.27
N ILE A 786 -48.74 6.70 42.88
CA ILE A 786 -47.83 5.99 43.77
C ILE A 786 -46.39 6.34 43.43
N GLU A 787 -45.64 6.86 44.39
CA GLU A 787 -44.25 7.29 44.24
C GLU A 787 -43.34 6.48 45.16
N ALA A 788 -42.28 5.87 44.61
CA ALA A 788 -41.28 5.15 45.39
C ALA A 788 -40.36 6.13 46.14
N LYS A 789 -40.23 5.95 47.45
CA LYS A 789 -39.36 6.79 48.28
C LYS A 789 -37.87 6.59 48.00
N SER A 790 -37.47 5.49 47.37
CA SER A 790 -36.06 5.13 47.13
C SER A 790 -35.40 5.93 46.00
N ASN A 791 -36.16 6.28 44.95
CA ASN A 791 -35.62 6.94 43.77
C ASN A 791 -36.56 8.00 43.14
N GLY A 792 -37.71 8.28 43.76
CA GLY A 792 -38.70 9.24 43.26
C GLY A 792 -39.45 8.77 42.00
N PHE A 793 -39.26 7.51 41.58
CA PHE A 793 -39.98 6.96 40.44
C PHE A 793 -41.47 6.88 40.77
N THR A 794 -42.31 7.36 39.85
CA THR A 794 -43.75 7.53 40.08
C THR A 794 -44.57 6.80 39.03
N MET A 795 -45.60 6.09 39.46
CA MET A 795 -46.61 5.47 38.60
C MET A 795 -48.01 5.95 38.96
N GLU A 796 -48.87 6.10 37.95
CA GLU A 796 -50.25 6.54 38.11
C GLU A 796 -51.20 5.48 37.54
N TYR A 797 -52.18 5.07 38.34
CA TYR A 797 -53.25 4.17 37.94
C TYR A 797 -54.56 4.96 37.86
N THR A 798 -55.34 4.74 36.82
CA THR A 798 -56.62 5.44 36.64
C THR A 798 -57.77 4.47 36.51
N THR A 799 -58.87 4.75 37.22
CA THR A 799 -60.14 4.02 37.13
C THR A 799 -61.20 4.93 36.53
N TYR A 800 -61.82 4.51 35.42
CA TYR A 800 -62.98 5.20 34.85
C TYR A 800 -64.28 4.75 35.54
N VAL A 801 -65.05 5.69 36.06
CA VAL A 801 -66.30 5.42 36.78
C VAL A 801 -67.49 5.90 35.97
N ILE A 802 -68.49 5.03 35.78
CA ILE A 802 -69.77 5.36 35.15
C ILE A 802 -70.89 5.17 36.17
N VAL A 803 -71.68 6.21 36.44
CA VAL A 803 -72.83 6.11 37.35
C VAL A 803 -74.12 6.15 36.51
N SER A 804 -74.95 5.09 36.48
CA SER A 804 -76.21 5.04 35.67
C SER A 804 -77.26 3.98 36.09
N GLU A 805 -78.51 4.09 35.59
CA GLU A 805 -79.67 3.20 35.88
C GLU A 805 -80.05 2.16 34.77
N LYS A 806 -79.13 1.28 34.29
CA LYS A 806 -79.36 0.01 33.50
C LYS A 806 -80.11 0.04 32.12
N PRO A 807 -80.00 -0.98 31.22
CA PRO A 807 -78.99 -2.03 31.01
C PRO A 807 -78.22 -1.92 29.67
N GLU A 808 -77.20 -2.79 29.51
CA GLU A 808 -76.16 -2.88 28.46
C GLU A 808 -76.58 -2.71 26.98
N PRO A 809 -75.73 -2.07 26.13
CA PRO A 809 -75.95 -1.99 24.69
C PRO A 809 -75.23 -3.09 23.89
N GLN A 810 -75.94 -3.59 22.87
CA GLN A 810 -75.48 -4.57 21.89
C GLN A 810 -74.38 -4.01 20.97
N LEU A 811 -73.43 -4.88 20.64
CA LEU A 811 -72.16 -4.52 20.00
C LEU A 811 -72.20 -4.60 18.47
N LYS A 812 -71.88 -3.48 17.81
CA LYS A 812 -71.51 -3.43 16.40
C LYS A 812 -70.17 -4.15 16.19
N PRO A 813 -69.87 -4.66 14.97
CA PRO A 813 -68.57 -5.24 14.69
C PRO A 813 -67.46 -4.21 14.91
N GLY A 814 -66.39 -4.60 15.60
CA GLY A 814 -65.25 -3.73 15.86
C GLY A 814 -64.61 -3.93 17.22
N TRP A 815 -63.47 -3.26 17.40
CA TRP A 815 -62.74 -3.20 18.66
C TRP A 815 -63.54 -2.43 19.72
N LYS A 816 -63.69 -3.04 20.90
CA LYS A 816 -64.32 -2.46 22.07
C LYS A 816 -63.41 -2.65 23.27
N LEU A 817 -63.03 -1.55 23.91
CA LEU A 817 -62.39 -1.57 25.21
C LEU A 817 -63.45 -1.87 26.28
N SER A 818 -63.20 -2.84 27.16
CA SER A 818 -64.07 -3.22 28.29
C SER A 818 -63.18 -3.74 29.42
N ASP A 819 -63.40 -3.32 30.67
CA ASP A 819 -62.55 -3.74 31.81
C ASP A 819 -61.04 -3.60 31.57
N GLY A 820 -60.63 -2.52 30.87
CA GLY A 820 -59.22 -2.27 30.56
C GLY A 820 -58.61 -3.08 29.42
N LYS A 821 -59.39 -4.03 28.86
CA LYS A 821 -58.92 -4.93 27.81
C LYS A 821 -59.69 -4.70 26.52
N TRP A 822 -58.97 -4.71 25.41
CA TRP A 822 -59.60 -4.63 24.09
C TRP A 822 -60.21 -5.97 23.72
N TYR A 823 -61.44 -5.97 23.20
CA TYR A 823 -62.12 -7.13 22.65
C TYR A 823 -62.55 -6.80 21.23
N TYR A 824 -62.53 -7.76 20.31
CA TYR A 824 -63.14 -7.56 19.00
C TYR A 824 -64.46 -8.32 18.93
N TYR A 825 -65.54 -7.63 18.55
CA TYR A 825 -66.84 -8.24 18.33
C TYR A 825 -67.13 -8.33 16.83
N GLU A 826 -67.76 -9.43 16.41
CA GLU A 826 -68.28 -9.64 15.06
C GLU A 826 -69.62 -10.37 15.19
N ASP A 827 -70.68 -9.87 14.54
CA ASP A 827 -72.06 -10.38 14.66
C ASP A 827 -72.53 -10.60 16.12
N GLY A 828 -72.15 -9.70 17.02
CA GLY A 828 -72.51 -9.74 18.43
C GLY A 828 -71.78 -10.81 19.27
N LYS A 829 -70.79 -11.50 18.70
CA LYS A 829 -69.94 -12.47 19.41
C LYS A 829 -68.51 -11.96 19.52
N LYS A 830 -67.84 -12.26 20.64
CA LYS A 830 -66.40 -12.01 20.78
C LYS A 830 -65.64 -12.94 19.83
N LYS A 831 -64.68 -12.38 19.09
CA LYS A 831 -63.66 -13.17 18.42
C LYS A 831 -62.64 -13.65 19.45
N THR A 832 -62.10 -14.84 19.24
CA THR A 832 -61.05 -15.47 20.03
C THR A 832 -60.02 -16.08 19.07
N GLY A 833 -58.81 -16.33 19.56
CA GLY A 833 -57.65 -16.75 18.76
C GLY A 833 -57.04 -15.61 17.92
N TRP A 834 -56.24 -16.00 16.92
CA TRP A 834 -55.62 -15.08 15.97
C TRP A 834 -56.67 -14.42 15.07
N PHE A 835 -56.59 -13.10 14.98
CA PHE A 835 -57.49 -12.26 14.19
C PHE A 835 -56.69 -11.23 13.39
N TYR A 836 -56.90 -11.20 12.08
CA TYR A 836 -56.31 -10.18 11.20
C TYR A 836 -57.31 -9.05 10.97
N ASP A 837 -56.93 -7.83 11.34
CA ASP A 837 -57.72 -6.63 11.04
C ASP A 837 -57.13 -5.90 9.84
N ALA A 838 -57.83 -5.97 8.71
CA ALA A 838 -57.43 -5.31 7.47
C ALA A 838 -57.32 -3.79 7.60
N SER A 839 -58.04 -3.17 8.54
CA SER A 839 -58.01 -1.72 8.79
C SER A 839 -56.66 -1.27 9.37
N TYR A 840 -55.99 -2.15 10.10
CA TYR A 840 -54.67 -1.92 10.70
C TYR A 840 -53.55 -2.70 10.01
N GLY A 841 -53.89 -3.50 8.99
CA GLY A 841 -52.94 -4.33 8.24
C GLY A 841 -52.12 -5.27 9.12
N SER A 842 -52.68 -5.74 10.25
CA SER A 842 -51.94 -6.41 11.31
C SER A 842 -52.72 -7.57 11.93
N TRP A 843 -51.98 -8.55 12.44
CA TRP A 843 -52.53 -9.63 13.26
C TRP A 843 -52.60 -9.21 14.72
N PHE A 844 -53.64 -9.68 15.40
CA PHE A 844 -53.89 -9.53 16.83
C PHE A 844 -54.22 -10.90 17.39
N TYR A 845 -54.01 -11.10 18.69
CA TYR A 845 -54.44 -12.32 19.38
C TYR A 845 -55.46 -11.98 20.46
N LEU A 846 -56.63 -12.59 20.36
CA LEU A 846 -57.70 -12.46 21.35
C LEU A 846 -57.72 -13.75 22.17
N GLN A 847 -57.36 -13.69 23.45
CA GLN A 847 -57.21 -14.85 24.33
C GLN A 847 -58.39 -15.82 24.23
N GLU A 848 -58.13 -17.12 24.10
CA GLU A 848 -59.18 -18.12 23.81
C GLU A 848 -60.30 -18.16 24.86
N GLU A 849 -59.96 -18.04 26.13
CA GLU A 849 -60.91 -18.16 27.24
C GLU A 849 -61.74 -16.89 27.47
N THR A 850 -61.18 -15.71 27.16
CA THR A 850 -61.76 -14.43 27.57
C THR A 850 -62.16 -13.52 26.39
N GLY A 851 -61.52 -13.70 25.23
CA GLY A 851 -61.60 -12.82 24.05
C GLY A 851 -60.78 -11.53 24.19
N ALA A 852 -60.01 -11.36 25.26
CA ALA A 852 -59.23 -10.14 25.49
C ALA A 852 -57.99 -10.11 24.60
N MET A 853 -57.69 -8.95 24.02
CA MET A 853 -56.51 -8.71 23.22
C MET A 853 -55.25 -8.85 24.06
N ALA A 854 -54.34 -9.71 23.61
CA ALA A 854 -53.04 -9.89 24.23
C ALA A 854 -52.08 -8.75 23.85
N THR A 855 -51.20 -8.40 24.79
CA THR A 855 -50.06 -7.50 24.62
C THR A 855 -48.84 -8.12 25.31
N GLY A 856 -47.63 -7.78 24.88
CA GLY A 856 -46.39 -8.39 25.34
C GLY A 856 -46.13 -9.77 24.74
N TRP A 857 -45.28 -10.55 25.41
CA TRP A 857 -44.95 -11.92 24.99
C TRP A 857 -46.14 -12.86 25.14
N LEU A 858 -46.48 -13.55 24.05
CA LEU A 858 -47.53 -14.55 23.98
C LEU A 858 -46.94 -15.90 23.57
N LEU A 859 -47.17 -16.95 24.34
CA LEU A 859 -46.90 -18.32 23.95
C LEU A 859 -48.20 -18.95 23.44
N ASP A 860 -48.28 -19.22 22.14
CA ASP A 860 -49.40 -19.92 21.52
C ASP A 860 -48.95 -21.29 21.03
N GLY A 861 -49.49 -22.34 21.63
CA GLY A 861 -48.97 -23.71 21.52
C GLY A 861 -47.53 -23.81 22.01
N THR A 862 -46.59 -23.97 21.07
CA THR A 862 -45.14 -24.04 21.33
C THR A 862 -44.37 -22.85 20.78
N THR A 863 -45.05 -21.86 20.20
CA THR A 863 -44.42 -20.74 19.49
C THR A 863 -44.63 -19.43 20.25
N TRP A 864 -43.54 -18.72 20.49
CA TRP A 864 -43.59 -17.38 21.07
C TRP A 864 -43.85 -16.31 20.01
N TYR A 865 -44.69 -15.35 20.36
CA TYR A 865 -45.01 -14.15 19.59
C TYR A 865 -44.87 -12.94 20.51
N TYR A 866 -44.76 -11.75 19.93
CA TYR A 866 -44.81 -10.51 20.69
C TYR A 866 -45.90 -9.61 20.13
N LEU A 867 -46.82 -9.17 20.98
CA LEU A 867 -47.88 -8.25 20.64
C LEU A 867 -47.46 -6.89 21.20
N LYS A 868 -47.35 -5.89 20.34
CA LYS A 868 -46.99 -4.53 20.75
C LYS A 868 -48.03 -3.99 21.75
N SER A 869 -47.75 -2.87 22.39
CA SER A 869 -48.68 -2.24 23.34
C SER A 869 -50.06 -1.93 22.75
N ASN A 870 -50.15 -1.74 21.42
CA ASN A 870 -51.42 -1.58 20.70
C ASN A 870 -52.05 -2.90 20.23
N GLY A 871 -51.52 -4.05 20.66
CA GLY A 871 -51.97 -5.41 20.32
C GLY A 871 -51.53 -5.94 18.97
N ALA A 872 -50.93 -5.11 18.11
CA ALA A 872 -50.45 -5.55 16.81
C ALA A 872 -49.25 -6.49 16.98
N MET A 873 -49.30 -7.62 16.29
CA MET A 873 -48.22 -8.60 16.25
C MET A 873 -46.94 -7.98 15.68
N ALA A 874 -45.85 -8.08 16.44
CA ALA A 874 -44.55 -7.61 16.01
C ALA A 874 -43.90 -8.57 15.00
N THR A 875 -43.18 -7.98 14.05
CA THR A 875 -42.29 -8.65 13.09
C THR A 875 -40.99 -7.83 13.02
N GLY A 876 -39.89 -8.47 12.62
CA GLY A 876 -38.56 -7.87 12.58
C GLY A 876 -37.85 -7.83 13.93
N TRP A 877 -36.84 -6.96 14.04
CA TRP A 877 -36.08 -6.77 15.28
C TRP A 877 -36.94 -6.09 16.36
N LEU A 878 -36.87 -6.63 17.57
CA LEU A 878 -37.54 -6.10 18.76
C LEU A 878 -36.49 -5.92 19.87
N LEU A 879 -36.42 -4.72 20.44
CA LEU A 879 -35.67 -4.45 21.66
C LEU A 879 -36.65 -4.44 22.84
N ASP A 880 -36.47 -5.37 23.77
CA ASP A 880 -37.26 -5.45 25.00
C ASP A 880 -36.31 -5.30 26.20
N GLY A 881 -36.46 -4.18 26.92
CA GLY A 881 -35.46 -3.71 27.89
C GLY A 881 -34.10 -3.47 27.24
N THR A 882 -33.12 -4.30 27.56
CA THR A 882 -31.75 -4.26 27.01
C THR A 882 -31.44 -5.41 26.05
N THR A 883 -32.43 -6.26 25.75
CA THR A 883 -32.22 -7.51 25.01
C THR A 883 -32.89 -7.46 23.65
N TRP A 884 -32.13 -7.80 22.60
CA TRP A 884 -32.65 -7.88 21.23
C TRP A 884 -33.24 -9.26 20.95
N TYR A 885 -34.38 -9.28 20.26
CA TYR A 885 -35.09 -10.45 19.75
C TYR A 885 -35.41 -10.23 18.27
N TYR A 886 -35.70 -11.31 17.54
CA TYR A 886 -36.17 -11.21 16.17
C TYR A 886 -37.47 -12.00 15.97
N LEU A 887 -38.51 -11.33 15.48
CA LEU A 887 -39.80 -11.93 15.17
C LEU A 887 -39.86 -12.12 13.65
N LYS A 888 -40.10 -13.35 13.20
CA LYS A 888 -40.19 -13.70 11.77
C LYS A 888 -41.37 -12.96 11.13
N SER A 889 -41.49 -13.00 9.81
CA SER A 889 -42.59 -12.33 9.08
C SER A 889 -43.98 -12.84 9.48
N ASN A 890 -44.09 -14.07 9.98
CA ASN A 890 -45.32 -14.63 10.55
C ASN A 890 -45.47 -14.37 12.06
N GLY A 891 -44.62 -13.52 12.66
CA GLY A 891 -44.64 -13.14 14.07
C GLY A 891 -43.95 -14.10 15.03
N ALA A 892 -43.59 -15.31 14.58
CA ALA A 892 -42.94 -16.30 15.41
C ALA A 892 -41.53 -15.81 15.82
N MET A 893 -41.22 -15.88 17.11
CA MET A 893 -39.90 -15.58 17.65
C MET A 893 -38.85 -16.51 17.04
N ALA A 894 -37.79 -15.93 16.50
CA ALA A 894 -36.67 -16.67 15.98
C ALA A 894 -35.78 -17.17 17.13
N THR A 895 -35.35 -18.42 16.99
CA THR A 895 -34.28 -19.05 17.76
C THR A 895 -33.29 -19.67 16.77
N GLY A 896 -32.06 -19.90 17.23
CA GLY A 896 -30.96 -20.40 16.40
C GLY A 896 -30.41 -19.36 15.42
N TRP A 897 -29.76 -19.86 14.38
CA TRP A 897 -29.16 -19.04 13.33
C TRP A 897 -30.21 -18.43 12.40
N ILE A 898 -30.07 -17.15 12.08
CA ILE A 898 -30.86 -16.46 11.07
C ILE A 898 -29.95 -15.60 10.19
N GLN A 899 -30.25 -15.56 8.88
CA GLN A 899 -29.57 -14.68 7.94
C GLN A 899 -30.51 -13.56 7.50
N LEU A 900 -30.08 -12.32 7.72
CA LEU A 900 -30.85 -11.11 7.41
C LEU A 900 -29.97 -10.16 6.60
N GLY A 901 -30.41 -9.78 5.39
CA GLY A 901 -29.64 -8.88 4.52
C GLY A 901 -28.22 -9.40 4.24
N GLY A 902 -28.04 -10.73 4.12
CA GLY A 902 -26.74 -11.37 3.94
C GLY A 902 -25.92 -11.59 5.23
N THR A 903 -26.29 -10.98 6.36
CA THR A 903 -25.57 -11.08 7.63
C THR A 903 -26.18 -12.15 8.53
N TRP A 904 -25.33 -12.98 9.14
CA TRP A 904 -25.76 -14.01 10.10
C TRP A 904 -25.82 -13.47 11.53
N TYR A 905 -26.88 -13.86 12.25
CA TYR A 905 -27.11 -13.60 13.66
C TYR A 905 -27.50 -14.91 14.35
N TYR A 906 -27.29 -14.98 15.66
CA TYR A 906 -27.74 -16.11 16.48
C TYR A 906 -28.68 -15.65 17.59
N LEU A 907 -29.86 -16.23 17.65
CA LEU A 907 -30.84 -16.02 18.72
C LEU A 907 -30.79 -17.25 19.63
N LYS A 908 -30.58 -17.05 20.93
CA LYS A 908 -30.58 -18.13 21.92
C LYS A 908 -31.95 -18.80 22.00
N ASP A 909 -32.07 -19.91 22.73
CA ASP A 909 -33.36 -20.61 22.89
C ASP A 909 -34.43 -19.73 23.56
N SER A 910 -34.00 -18.75 24.36
CA SER A 910 -34.86 -17.71 24.93
C SER A 910 -35.26 -16.61 23.94
N GLY A 911 -34.80 -16.66 22.69
CA GLY A 911 -34.95 -15.63 21.66
C GLY A 911 -33.95 -14.47 21.74
N ALA A 912 -33.19 -14.37 22.84
CA ALA A 912 -32.23 -13.31 23.05
C ALA A 912 -31.05 -13.40 22.06
N MET A 913 -30.74 -12.30 21.38
CA MET A 913 -29.61 -12.21 20.46
C MET A 913 -28.28 -12.44 21.20
N ALA A 914 -27.43 -13.30 20.63
CA ALA A 914 -26.11 -13.58 21.16
C ALA A 914 -25.07 -12.55 20.69
N THR A 915 -24.13 -12.23 21.57
CA THR A 915 -22.93 -11.42 21.31
C THR A 915 -21.73 -12.09 21.98
N GLY A 916 -20.53 -11.83 21.48
CA GLY A 916 -19.28 -12.47 21.91
C GLY A 916 -19.12 -13.89 21.38
N TRP A 917 -18.28 -14.67 22.06
CA TRP A 917 -18.05 -16.08 21.74
C TRP A 917 -19.29 -16.93 21.98
N LEU A 918 -19.70 -17.67 20.95
CA LEU A 918 -20.81 -18.60 20.97
C LEU A 918 -20.32 -20.00 20.63
N LEU A 919 -20.55 -20.96 21.53
CA LEU A 919 -20.42 -22.38 21.21
C LEU A 919 -21.81 -22.90 20.80
N ASN A 920 -21.97 -23.24 19.53
CA ASN A 920 -23.19 -23.86 19.02
C ASN A 920 -22.87 -25.27 18.52
N GLY A 921 -23.43 -26.28 19.19
CA GLY A 921 -22.99 -27.67 19.06
C GLY A 921 -21.54 -27.82 19.54
N ASN A 922 -20.65 -28.21 18.62
CA ASN A 922 -19.20 -28.36 18.89
C ASN A 922 -18.34 -27.31 18.16
N ILE A 923 -18.96 -26.27 17.60
CA ILE A 923 -18.26 -25.26 16.80
C ILE A 923 -18.37 -23.90 17.52
N TRP A 924 -17.23 -23.24 17.67
CA TRP A 924 -17.15 -21.88 18.17
C TRP A 924 -17.37 -20.87 17.04
N TYR A 925 -18.12 -19.82 17.35
CA TYR A 925 -18.39 -18.66 16.51
C TYR A 925 -18.15 -17.41 17.34
N TYR A 926 -17.96 -16.27 16.68
CA TYR A 926 -17.92 -14.98 17.35
C TYR A 926 -18.96 -14.04 16.76
N LEU A 927 -19.82 -13.48 17.62
CA LEU A 927 -20.82 -12.50 17.26
C LEU A 927 -20.34 -11.14 17.77
N ARG A 928 -20.24 -10.14 16.88
CA ARG A 928 -19.83 -8.78 17.25
C ARG A 928 -20.85 -8.16 18.22
N SER A 929 -20.54 -6.97 18.76
CA SER A 929 -21.42 -6.27 19.71
C SER A 929 -22.81 -5.97 19.14
N ASN A 930 -22.95 -5.81 17.82
CA ASN A 930 -24.22 -5.65 17.12
C ASN A 930 -24.88 -6.98 16.71
N GLY A 931 -24.37 -8.11 17.19
CA GLY A 931 -24.88 -9.47 16.91
C GLY A 931 -24.44 -10.07 15.58
N ALA A 932 -23.75 -9.32 14.71
CA ALA A 932 -23.30 -9.83 13.42
C ALA A 932 -22.17 -10.87 13.60
N MET A 933 -22.29 -12.02 12.95
CA MET A 933 -21.28 -13.07 12.96
C MET A 933 -19.98 -12.61 12.28
N ALA A 934 -18.85 -12.79 12.96
CA ALA A 934 -17.53 -12.48 12.43
C ALA A 934 -16.99 -13.60 11.52
N THR A 935 -16.20 -13.20 10.52
CA THR A 935 -15.44 -14.05 9.61
C THR A 935 -14.02 -13.48 9.45
N GLY A 936 -13.06 -14.29 9.00
CA GLY A 936 -11.65 -13.90 8.85
C GLY A 936 -10.88 -13.85 10.18
N TRP A 937 -9.76 -13.12 10.18
CA TRP A 937 -8.94 -12.89 11.38
C TRP A 937 -9.68 -12.01 12.40
N LEU A 938 -9.66 -12.44 13.66
CA LEU A 938 -10.27 -11.75 14.80
C LEU A 938 -9.23 -11.57 15.91
N LEU A 939 -9.03 -10.33 16.35
CA LEU A 939 -8.26 -10.01 17.55
C LEU A 939 -9.22 -9.77 18.72
N ASP A 940 -9.20 -10.65 19.71
CA ASP A 940 -10.04 -10.56 20.91
C ASP A 940 -9.15 -10.68 22.15
N GLY A 941 -9.17 -9.65 23.01
CA GLY A 941 -8.36 -9.63 24.24
C GLY A 941 -6.84 -9.77 24.02
N GLY A 942 -6.31 -9.29 22.89
CA GLY A 942 -4.89 -9.41 22.53
C GLY A 942 -4.50 -10.77 21.94
N THR A 943 -5.45 -11.68 21.74
CA THR A 943 -5.22 -13.00 21.12
C THR A 943 -5.86 -13.06 19.74
N TRP A 944 -5.11 -13.55 18.75
CA TRP A 944 -5.62 -13.76 17.39
C TRP A 944 -6.33 -15.10 17.25
N TYR A 945 -7.45 -15.09 16.54
CA TYR A 945 -8.28 -16.23 16.13
C TYR A 945 -8.60 -16.12 14.64
N TYR A 946 -8.99 -17.22 14.02
CA TYR A 946 -9.49 -17.21 12.64
C TYR A 946 -10.85 -17.88 12.52
N LEU A 947 -11.80 -17.21 11.89
CA LEU A 947 -13.15 -17.69 11.65
C LEU A 947 -13.30 -17.92 10.13
N ARG A 948 -13.74 -19.10 9.71
CA ARG A 948 -14.00 -19.39 8.29
C ARG A 948 -15.09 -18.46 7.74
N SER A 949 -15.32 -18.49 6.43
CA SER A 949 -16.47 -17.81 5.80
C SER A 949 -17.83 -18.26 6.37
N SER A 950 -17.90 -19.48 6.91
CA SER A 950 -19.05 -20.00 7.66
C SER A 950 -19.15 -19.50 9.11
N GLY A 951 -18.21 -18.67 9.56
CA GLY A 951 -18.05 -18.21 10.94
C GLY A 951 -17.45 -19.21 11.91
N ALA A 952 -17.23 -20.46 11.48
CA ALA A 952 -16.66 -21.51 12.31
C ALA A 952 -15.19 -21.17 12.65
N MET A 953 -14.88 -21.14 13.94
CA MET A 953 -13.53 -20.94 14.44
C MET A 953 -12.62 -22.09 14.02
N VAL A 954 -11.44 -21.75 13.52
CA VAL A 954 -10.44 -22.71 13.07
C VAL A 954 -9.55 -23.14 14.24
N THR A 955 -9.27 -24.44 14.29
CA THR A 955 -8.20 -25.05 15.08
C THR A 955 -7.34 -25.89 14.14
N GLY A 956 -6.09 -26.11 14.52
CA GLY A 956 -5.09 -26.78 13.70
C GLY A 956 -4.46 -25.88 12.64
N TRP A 957 -3.95 -26.50 11.58
CA TRP A 957 -3.29 -25.79 10.48
C TRP A 957 -4.31 -25.02 9.61
N LEU A 958 -3.97 -23.76 9.32
CA LEU A 958 -4.68 -22.87 8.43
C LEU A 958 -3.73 -22.40 7.35
N LEU A 959 -4.11 -22.56 6.08
CA LEU A 959 -3.47 -21.89 4.96
C LEU A 959 -4.33 -20.68 4.60
N ASP A 960 -3.79 -19.48 4.77
CA ASP A 960 -4.43 -18.23 4.38
C ASP A 960 -3.56 -17.55 3.32
N GLY A 961 -4.11 -17.36 2.12
CA GLY A 961 -3.32 -17.03 0.93
C GLY A 961 -2.26 -18.09 0.61
N ARG A 962 -0.99 -17.76 0.85
CA ARG A 962 0.18 -18.65 0.67
C ARG A 962 0.89 -18.99 1.98
N THR A 963 0.36 -18.54 3.12
CA THR A 963 1.03 -18.61 4.42
C THR A 963 0.32 -19.59 5.34
N TRP A 964 1.08 -20.51 5.93
CA TRP A 964 0.57 -21.44 6.94
C TRP A 964 0.59 -20.80 8.32
N TYR A 965 -0.47 -21.02 9.10
CA TYR A 965 -0.62 -20.63 10.50
C TYR A 965 -1.10 -21.84 11.30
N TYR A 966 -0.84 -21.85 12.61
CA TYR A 966 -1.40 -22.86 13.48
C TYR A 966 -2.27 -22.23 14.57
N LEU A 967 -3.53 -22.65 14.64
CA LEU A 967 -4.48 -22.25 15.65
C LEU A 967 -4.56 -23.37 16.70
N LYS A 968 -4.25 -23.06 17.95
CA LYS A 968 -4.25 -24.02 19.07
C LYS A 968 -5.65 -24.61 19.28
N GLY A 969 -5.78 -25.64 20.12
CA GLY A 969 -7.06 -26.29 20.39
C GLY A 969 -8.16 -25.37 20.93
N ASN A 970 -7.79 -24.23 21.54
CA ASN A 970 -8.70 -23.17 21.98
C ASN A 970 -8.88 -22.05 20.94
N GLY A 971 -8.40 -22.23 19.70
CA GLY A 971 -8.47 -21.26 18.60
C GLY A 971 -7.39 -20.18 18.59
N ALA A 972 -6.62 -20.04 19.67
CA ALA A 972 -5.58 -19.01 19.76
C ALA A 972 -4.45 -19.31 18.77
N MET A 973 -4.06 -18.31 17.99
CA MET A 973 -2.93 -18.41 17.06
C MET A 973 -1.64 -18.73 17.83
N ALA A 974 -0.89 -19.72 17.35
CA ALA A 974 0.40 -20.11 17.91
C ALA A 974 1.52 -19.20 17.38
N THR A 975 2.48 -18.92 18.26
CA THR A 975 3.75 -18.29 17.98
C THR A 975 4.84 -19.07 18.71
N GLY A 976 6.09 -18.96 18.25
CA GLY A 976 7.23 -19.72 18.75
C GLY A 976 7.25 -21.19 18.31
N TRP A 977 8.01 -22.01 19.03
CA TRP A 977 8.11 -23.44 18.77
C TRP A 977 6.83 -24.18 19.15
N LEU A 978 6.33 -24.98 18.21
CA LEU A 978 5.14 -25.81 18.33
C LEU A 978 5.49 -27.28 18.08
N GLN A 979 5.17 -28.13 19.04
CA GLN A 979 5.31 -29.58 18.89
C GLN A 979 3.96 -30.22 18.55
N LEU A 980 3.89 -30.96 17.45
CA LEU A 980 2.74 -31.76 17.05
C LEU A 980 3.19 -33.22 16.87
N GLY A 981 2.90 -34.06 17.86
CA GLY A 981 3.40 -35.43 17.90
C GLY A 981 4.93 -35.46 18.03
N SER A 982 5.60 -36.20 17.14
CA SER A 982 7.06 -36.26 17.09
C SER A 982 7.71 -35.13 16.28
N GLN A 983 6.91 -34.27 15.64
CA GLN A 983 7.38 -33.20 14.76
C GLN A 983 7.35 -31.86 15.48
N TRP A 984 8.34 -31.02 15.20
CA TRP A 984 8.41 -29.64 15.66
C TRP A 984 8.29 -28.68 14.49
N TYR A 985 7.58 -27.59 14.71
CA TYR A 985 7.36 -26.49 13.79
C TYR A 985 7.71 -25.20 14.51
N TYR A 986 8.03 -24.15 13.76
CA TYR A 986 8.21 -22.82 14.33
C TYR A 986 7.27 -21.82 13.67
N LEU A 987 6.53 -21.08 14.48
CA LEU A 987 5.62 -20.03 14.06
C LEU A 987 6.25 -18.69 14.46
N LYS A 988 6.41 -17.76 13.51
CA LYS A 988 6.99 -16.43 13.75
C LYS A 988 6.10 -15.61 14.69
N SER A 989 6.55 -14.42 15.10
CA SER A 989 5.75 -13.51 15.94
C SER A 989 4.40 -13.13 15.28
N SER A 990 4.36 -13.07 13.95
CA SER A 990 3.14 -12.90 13.15
C SER A 990 2.26 -14.14 13.06
N GLY A 991 2.67 -15.27 13.64
CA GLY A 991 2.01 -16.58 13.55
C GLY A 991 2.29 -17.37 12.28
N ALA A 992 2.98 -16.77 11.29
CA ALA A 992 3.36 -17.45 10.06
C ALA A 992 4.33 -18.60 10.32
N MET A 993 4.06 -19.77 9.74
CA MET A 993 4.92 -20.95 9.84
C MET A 993 6.20 -20.73 9.06
N ALA A 994 7.32 -20.93 9.75
CA ALA A 994 8.62 -20.97 9.13
C ALA A 994 8.77 -22.23 8.25
N ALA A 995 9.36 -22.08 7.06
CA ALA A 995 9.61 -23.17 6.13
C ALA A 995 10.88 -22.91 5.31
N ASN A 996 11.69 -23.95 5.09
CA ASN A 996 13.01 -23.87 4.46
C ASN A 996 13.96 -22.84 5.12
N GLU A 997 13.94 -22.74 6.45
CA GLU A 997 14.75 -21.75 7.17
C GLU A 997 15.30 -22.30 8.50
N TRP A 998 16.36 -21.66 9.02
CA TRP A 998 16.95 -21.97 10.32
C TRP A 998 16.31 -21.11 11.41
N ILE A 999 15.95 -21.74 12.52
CA ILE A 999 15.44 -21.11 13.74
C ILE A 999 16.45 -21.37 14.85
N GLY A 1000 17.36 -20.42 15.04
CA GLY A 1000 18.57 -20.65 15.83
C GLY A 1000 19.37 -21.84 15.27
N ARG A 1001 19.64 -22.84 16.10
CA ARG A 1001 20.37 -24.04 15.69
C ARG A 1001 19.52 -25.14 15.04
N TYR A 1002 18.22 -24.93 14.82
CA TYR A 1002 17.29 -25.96 14.32
C TYR A 1002 16.74 -25.58 12.94
N TYR A 1003 16.89 -26.46 11.94
CA TYR A 1003 16.39 -26.22 10.58
C TYR A 1003 14.99 -26.80 10.40
N VAL A 1004 14.04 -26.00 9.91
CA VAL A 1004 12.72 -26.48 9.47
C VAL A 1004 12.70 -26.63 7.94
N ASN A 1005 12.22 -27.76 7.44
CA ASN A 1005 12.18 -28.05 6.00
C ASN A 1005 11.02 -27.33 5.28
N GLY A 1006 10.79 -27.61 4.00
CA GLY A 1006 9.72 -26.96 3.21
C GLY A 1006 8.29 -27.25 3.67
N SER A 1007 8.11 -28.28 4.51
CA SER A 1007 6.83 -28.54 5.20
C SER A 1007 6.78 -27.92 6.59
N GLY A 1008 7.76 -27.11 6.97
CA GLY A 1008 7.91 -26.48 8.28
C GLY A 1008 8.37 -27.41 9.41
N VAL A 1009 8.72 -28.65 9.08
CA VAL A 1009 9.12 -29.66 10.08
C VAL A 1009 10.61 -29.53 10.39
N TRP A 1010 10.94 -29.42 11.67
CA TRP A 1010 12.31 -29.52 12.17
C TRP A 1010 12.94 -30.82 11.69
N SER A 1011 14.04 -30.70 10.96
CA SER A 1011 14.68 -31.82 10.27
C SER A 1011 16.18 -31.92 10.53
N ARG A 1012 16.85 -30.84 10.96
CA ARG A 1012 18.29 -30.83 11.26
C ARG A 1012 18.60 -29.95 12.45
N THR A 1013 19.69 -30.27 13.14
CA THR A 1013 20.23 -29.46 14.24
C THR A 1013 21.70 -29.23 13.96
N ARG A 1014 22.17 -27.98 14.03
CA ARG A 1014 23.61 -27.71 14.00
C ARG A 1014 24.24 -28.32 15.24
N GLN A 1015 25.20 -29.21 15.07
CA GLN A 1015 26.06 -29.62 16.18
C GLN A 1015 27.08 -28.51 16.37
N THR A 1016 27.11 -27.93 17.57
CA THR A 1016 28.19 -27.04 17.99
C THR A 1016 29.38 -27.92 18.34
N SER A 1017 30.46 -27.82 17.58
CA SER A 1017 31.80 -28.25 18.01
C SER A 1017 32.36 -27.29 19.04
#